data_AF-A0A1H0EW26-F1
#
_entry.id   AF-A0A1H0EW26-F1
#
_cell.length_a   1.000
_cell.length_b   1.000
_cell.length_c   1.000
_cell.angle_alpha   90.00
_cell.angle_beta   90.00
_cell.angle_gamma   90.00
#
_symmetry.space_group_name_H-M   'P 1'
#
loop_
_entity.id
_entity.type
_entity.pdbx_description
1 polymer ?
#
loop_
_entity_poly.entity_id
_entity_poly.type
_entity_poly.pdbx_seq_one_letter_code
_entity_poly.pdbx_strand_id
1 'polypeptide(L)'
;MNIKHFLTLLIVTLLFGMPTGLNAAEQKKANIVCFVKFADETDGTMFVDQPFSYYERMFNGNTEGTQSVYNYFKHSSYGLLDWTTSFFPAPSENSKIMSYTASQPRGFYQEKSSINSDGYDDATAMAARERALIKEIINYLDQNLPENTTVDADNDGMADNLTIILSSCSDISSRYMLWPHRSDLVSANNEFMIHGKKVVGYLMVFDEARQITAPTTLGVICHEMSHSLGTYDLYHVNDKKNPVGIWDLMSDNQNVPQQMTVYTKYRYCKWVDNIPEISTPGTYTLNPVGGSSRENIAYKIKPVGSDEYFVVEYRKKEGYDSSIPASGLIIYRINPKFSGGNVGYNGTTRLDEQYIFRPGGSTTSDGNISQANFSQESGRTSFGGLATEKPFYSDGTTANFAIANISSCGETLSFELLETSKQLILSTANLTLKGQKNSAATLTVASDVNWTIANIPTWLTVTPATGETGTTIINIVANSDNTTGLERQATLTVQATSEETLAKTITVTQENFASDVILFDDFENTENPNGWEISYEGEAGRGWQYTTGSTTGKLTSMTNSGTHAMTLKEAFYEEKHMDAKLTSKEFANGTKLTFYSHCNGGNAKPKVAPVYIIEVSSDGGNTWNTIFDVLKDYPRDEQGNTVKVLTYTKITLDLTPYSSEHMKIRFNCYDTTNEGLQYWWQIDDVEITGAADATGITLSPTTRQSAPIYDLQGRRLSKKPSKGTYVSNGKIYLR
;
A
#
# COMPACT_ATOMS: atom_id res chain seq x y z
N MET A 1 20.62 9.67 -51.42
CA MET A 1 20.09 9.68 -52.81
C MET A 1 18.66 9.15 -52.75
N ASN A 2 17.71 10.04 -53.04
CA ASN A 2 16.27 9.89 -53.36
C ASN A 2 15.34 9.14 -52.38
N ILE A 3 14.40 9.77 -51.63
CA ILE A 3 13.30 10.74 -51.90
C ILE A 3 12.00 10.09 -52.42
N LYS A 4 11.01 10.03 -51.50
CA LYS A 4 9.55 10.33 -51.56
C LYS A 4 8.63 9.57 -52.52
N HIS A 5 7.42 9.24 -52.02
CA HIS A 5 6.06 9.73 -52.39
C HIS A 5 5.07 9.21 -51.29
N PHE A 6 4.61 10.02 -50.32
CA PHE A 6 3.32 10.77 -50.27
C PHE A 6 2.08 10.01 -50.78
N LEU A 7 1.12 9.66 -49.89
CA LEU A 7 -0.21 10.29 -49.84
C LEU A 7 -1.03 9.91 -48.58
N THR A 8 -1.72 10.92 -48.09
CA THR A 8 -2.59 11.09 -46.91
C THR A 8 -3.87 10.24 -46.93
N LEU A 9 -4.31 9.71 -45.78
CA LEU A 9 -5.73 9.58 -45.48
C LEU A 9 -6.00 9.80 -43.97
N LEU A 10 -6.64 10.93 -43.70
CA LEU A 10 -7.36 11.29 -42.49
C LEU A 10 -8.53 10.28 -42.30
N ILE A 11 -8.74 9.73 -41.10
CA ILE A 11 -10.06 9.38 -40.53
C ILE A 11 -9.91 8.84 -39.09
N VAL A 12 -10.55 9.60 -38.18
CA VAL A 12 -11.21 9.19 -36.93
C VAL A 12 -10.32 8.63 -35.81
N THR A 13 -10.00 9.54 -34.89
CA THR A 13 -9.96 9.27 -33.45
C THR A 13 -11.24 8.54 -33.04
N LEU A 14 -11.20 7.20 -33.05
CA LEU A 14 -12.10 6.42 -32.23
C LEU A 14 -11.64 6.64 -30.79
N LEU A 15 -12.49 7.31 -30.02
CA LEU A 15 -12.52 7.19 -28.57
C LEU A 15 -12.49 5.69 -28.22
N PHE A 16 -11.31 5.15 -27.96
CA PHE A 16 -11.20 4.01 -27.07
C PHE A 16 -11.56 4.57 -25.70
N GLY A 17 -12.84 4.42 -25.35
CA GLY A 17 -13.26 4.48 -23.96
C GLY A 17 -12.27 3.64 -23.16
N MET A 18 -11.77 4.20 -22.07
CA MET A 18 -11.10 3.40 -21.03
C MET A 18 -11.96 2.15 -20.79
N PRO A 19 -11.39 0.93 -20.72
CA PRO A 19 -12.20 -0.23 -20.40
C PRO A 19 -12.83 0.00 -19.02
N THR A 20 -14.13 0.29 -19.01
CA THR A 20 -14.97 0.18 -17.84
C THR A 20 -15.06 -1.31 -17.53
N GLY A 21 -14.39 -1.74 -16.45
CA GLY A 21 -14.47 -3.09 -15.90
C GLY A 21 -13.65 -4.14 -16.66
N LEU A 22 -12.61 -4.68 -16.02
CA LEU A 22 -12.24 -6.07 -16.33
C LEU A 22 -13.41 -6.94 -15.90
N ASN A 23 -14.17 -7.47 -16.84
CA ASN A 23 -15.08 -8.57 -16.54
C ASN A 23 -14.24 -9.80 -16.13
N ALA A 24 -14.73 -10.55 -15.15
CA ALA A 24 -14.20 -11.80 -14.67
C ALA A 24 -14.19 -12.79 -15.85
N ALA A 25 -12.99 -13.12 -16.31
CA ALA A 25 -12.77 -14.01 -17.44
C ALA A 25 -12.80 -15.47 -16.98
N GLU A 26 -13.14 -16.38 -17.89
CA GLU A 26 -12.90 -17.80 -17.67
C GLU A 26 -11.40 -18.06 -17.48
N GLN A 27 -11.07 -18.80 -16.44
CA GLN A 27 -9.74 -19.20 -16.03
C GLN A 27 -9.62 -20.71 -16.15
N LYS A 28 -8.50 -21.17 -16.68
CA LYS A 28 -8.13 -22.59 -16.66
C LYS A 28 -6.82 -22.70 -15.92
N LYS A 29 -6.77 -23.60 -14.94
CA LYS A 29 -5.54 -23.89 -14.21
C LYS A 29 -5.26 -25.39 -14.20
N ALA A 30 -3.98 -25.73 -14.30
CA ALA A 30 -3.49 -27.06 -14.05
C ALA A 30 -3.03 -27.22 -12.60
N ASN A 31 -3.09 -28.43 -12.09
CA ASN A 31 -2.44 -28.81 -10.86
C ASN A 31 -1.69 -30.13 -11.09
N ILE A 32 -0.46 -30.22 -10.61
CA ILE A 32 0.30 -31.47 -10.63
C ILE A 32 0.37 -31.97 -9.20
N VAL A 33 -0.13 -33.18 -8.95
CA VAL A 33 0.05 -33.86 -7.67
C VAL A 33 1.23 -34.81 -7.77
N CYS A 34 2.22 -34.65 -6.89
CA CYS A 34 3.33 -35.58 -6.72
C CYS A 34 3.30 -36.25 -5.35
N PHE A 35 3.12 -37.58 -5.33
CA PHE A 35 3.26 -38.37 -4.10
C PHE A 35 4.74 -38.59 -3.81
N VAL A 36 5.18 -38.35 -2.58
CA VAL A 36 6.59 -38.44 -2.20
C VAL A 36 6.73 -39.21 -0.90
N LYS A 37 7.65 -40.18 -0.89
CA LYS A 37 8.09 -40.90 0.31
C LYS A 37 9.58 -40.65 0.57
N PHE A 38 10.07 -40.98 1.76
CA PHE A 38 11.45 -40.76 2.17
C PHE A 38 12.35 -41.98 1.92
N ALA A 39 13.68 -41.77 1.92
CA ALA A 39 14.66 -42.81 1.56
C ALA A 39 14.63 -44.05 2.47
N ASP A 40 14.24 -43.88 3.74
CA ASP A 40 14.12 -44.92 4.76
C ASP A 40 12.75 -45.62 4.76
N GLU A 41 11.82 -45.21 3.90
CA GLU A 41 10.48 -45.78 3.80
C GLU A 41 10.38 -46.84 2.69
N THR A 42 9.81 -48.00 3.04
CA THR A 42 9.76 -49.17 2.15
C THR A 42 8.74 -49.00 1.02
N ASP A 43 9.04 -49.51 -0.17
CA ASP A 43 8.09 -49.55 -1.29
C ASP A 43 6.81 -50.30 -0.90
N GLY A 44 5.65 -49.74 -1.25
CA GLY A 44 4.35 -50.38 -1.05
C GLY A 44 3.86 -50.42 0.40
N THR A 45 4.57 -49.81 1.35
CA THR A 45 4.08 -49.64 2.74
C THR A 45 3.47 -48.26 2.98
N MET A 46 3.81 -47.27 2.15
CA MET A 46 3.27 -45.90 2.20
C MET A 46 2.07 -45.75 1.25
N PHE A 47 1.15 -44.82 1.53
CA PHE A 47 -0.05 -44.58 0.71
C PHE A 47 -0.97 -45.81 0.59
N VAL A 48 -1.08 -46.59 1.67
CA VAL A 48 -1.85 -47.85 1.71
C VAL A 48 -3.24 -47.69 2.31
N ASP A 49 -3.48 -46.59 3.01
CA ASP A 49 -4.74 -46.31 3.72
C ASP A 49 -5.91 -45.99 2.77
N GLN A 50 -5.62 -45.40 1.60
CA GLN A 50 -6.60 -45.05 0.59
C GLN A 50 -6.17 -45.51 -0.82
N PRO A 51 -7.09 -45.99 -1.67
CA PRO A 51 -6.77 -46.32 -3.06
C PRO A 51 -6.55 -45.06 -3.90
N PHE A 52 -5.88 -45.18 -5.06
CA PHE A 52 -5.73 -44.04 -5.99
C PHE A 52 -7.06 -43.38 -6.38
N SER A 53 -8.13 -44.17 -6.53
CA SER A 53 -9.46 -43.66 -6.87
C SER A 53 -10.06 -42.70 -5.82
N TYR A 54 -9.59 -42.77 -4.57
CA TYR A 54 -9.94 -41.80 -3.54
C TYR A 54 -9.40 -40.41 -3.89
N TYR A 55 -8.10 -40.33 -4.22
CA TYR A 55 -7.43 -39.09 -4.61
C TYR A 55 -7.95 -38.55 -5.94
N GLU A 56 -8.12 -39.43 -6.94
CA GLU A 56 -8.70 -39.03 -8.23
C GLU A 56 -10.09 -38.40 -8.05
N ARG A 57 -10.96 -39.00 -7.23
CA ARG A 57 -12.28 -38.44 -6.91
C ARG A 57 -12.17 -37.12 -6.15
N MET A 58 -11.26 -37.03 -5.18
CA MET A 58 -11.06 -35.84 -4.34
C MET A 58 -10.59 -34.64 -5.16
N PHE A 59 -9.67 -34.81 -6.11
CA PHE A 59 -9.17 -33.70 -6.92
C PHE A 59 -10.04 -33.45 -8.16
N ASN A 60 -10.37 -34.49 -8.92
CA ASN A 60 -10.95 -34.37 -10.27
C ASN A 60 -12.42 -34.76 -10.38
N GLY A 61 -13.09 -35.16 -9.29
CA GLY A 61 -14.50 -35.54 -9.33
C GLY A 61 -15.35 -34.39 -9.90
N ASN A 62 -15.97 -34.58 -11.05
CA ASN A 62 -16.70 -33.52 -11.77
C ASN A 62 -18.22 -33.73 -11.84
N THR A 63 -18.72 -34.83 -11.29
CA THR A 63 -20.15 -35.09 -11.16
C THR A 63 -20.76 -34.11 -10.16
N GLU A 64 -21.86 -33.46 -10.52
CA GLU A 64 -22.58 -32.53 -9.65
C GLU A 64 -22.86 -33.14 -8.26
N GLY A 65 -22.66 -32.35 -7.21
CA GLY A 65 -22.78 -32.79 -5.81
C GLY A 65 -21.60 -33.60 -5.26
N THR A 66 -20.62 -33.97 -6.09
CA THR A 66 -19.37 -34.57 -5.60
C THR A 66 -18.52 -33.49 -4.94
N GLN A 67 -18.14 -33.71 -3.68
CA GLN A 67 -17.15 -32.89 -3.00
C GLN A 67 -15.76 -33.21 -3.54
N SER A 68 -15.22 -32.26 -4.31
CA SER A 68 -13.89 -32.35 -4.90
C SER A 68 -13.30 -30.95 -5.06
N VAL A 69 -11.99 -30.89 -5.28
CA VAL A 69 -11.27 -29.64 -5.57
C VAL A 69 -11.85 -28.99 -6.83
N TYR A 70 -11.97 -29.77 -7.91
CA TYR A 70 -12.54 -29.29 -9.18
C TYR A 70 -13.95 -28.70 -8.99
N ASN A 71 -14.87 -29.42 -8.35
CA ASN A 71 -16.23 -28.92 -8.17
C ASN A 71 -16.31 -27.75 -7.19
N TYR A 72 -15.44 -27.70 -6.18
CA TYR A 72 -15.39 -26.56 -5.25
C TYR A 72 -15.05 -25.28 -6.01
N PHE A 73 -13.92 -25.28 -6.73
CA PHE A 73 -13.47 -24.10 -7.46
C PHE A 73 -14.42 -23.72 -8.60
N LYS A 74 -14.94 -24.70 -9.34
CA LYS A 74 -15.95 -24.45 -10.38
C LYS A 74 -17.21 -23.83 -9.81
N HIS A 75 -17.69 -24.30 -8.65
CA HIS A 75 -18.88 -23.77 -8.01
C HIS A 75 -18.65 -22.39 -7.37
N SER A 76 -17.59 -22.25 -6.56
CA SER A 76 -17.28 -21.00 -5.84
C SER A 76 -16.90 -19.84 -6.75
N SER A 77 -16.41 -20.14 -7.96
CA SER A 77 -16.12 -19.17 -9.03
C SER A 77 -17.30 -18.90 -9.97
N TYR A 78 -18.48 -19.46 -9.71
CA TYR A 78 -19.65 -19.34 -10.61
C TYR A 78 -19.38 -19.83 -12.04
N GLY A 79 -18.64 -20.93 -12.16
CA GLY A 79 -18.27 -21.57 -13.42
C GLY A 79 -17.08 -20.93 -14.13
N LEU A 80 -16.44 -19.92 -13.53
CA LEU A 80 -15.33 -19.20 -14.16
C LEU A 80 -14.00 -19.93 -14.07
N LEU A 81 -13.78 -20.80 -13.10
CA LEU A 81 -12.51 -21.52 -12.94
C LEU A 81 -12.70 -23.02 -13.16
N ASP A 82 -11.99 -23.55 -14.17
CA ASP A 82 -11.76 -24.98 -14.35
C ASP A 82 -10.33 -25.32 -13.89
N TRP A 83 -10.22 -26.08 -12.79
CA TRP A 83 -8.92 -26.47 -12.22
C TRP A 83 -8.76 -27.99 -12.20
N THR A 84 -7.99 -28.52 -13.16
CA THR A 84 -7.81 -29.97 -13.32
C THR A 84 -6.48 -30.44 -12.76
N THR A 85 -6.46 -31.62 -12.15
CA THR A 85 -5.26 -32.21 -11.54
C THR A 85 -4.73 -33.38 -12.36
N SER A 86 -3.41 -33.43 -12.56
CA SER A 86 -2.69 -34.60 -13.07
C SER A 86 -1.88 -35.22 -11.95
N PHE A 87 -1.92 -36.53 -11.80
CA PHE A 87 -1.16 -37.26 -10.78
C PHE A 87 0.12 -37.85 -11.37
N PHE A 88 1.24 -37.66 -10.68
CA PHE A 88 2.52 -38.20 -11.08
C PHE A 88 3.36 -38.70 -9.89
N PRO A 89 4.02 -39.87 -9.96
CA PRO A 89 3.99 -40.84 -11.05
C PRO A 89 2.58 -41.40 -11.30
N ALA A 90 2.32 -41.83 -12.53
CA ALA A 90 1.04 -42.45 -12.87
C ALA A 90 0.79 -43.69 -11.99
N PRO A 91 -0.46 -43.99 -11.59
CA PRO A 91 -0.76 -45.16 -10.79
C PRO A 91 -0.34 -46.45 -11.53
N SER A 92 0.06 -47.46 -10.76
CA SER A 92 0.35 -48.78 -11.33
C SER A 92 -0.89 -49.40 -12.00
N GLU A 93 -0.70 -50.45 -12.82
CA GLU A 93 -1.79 -51.16 -13.51
C GLU A 93 -2.93 -51.63 -12.57
N ASN A 94 -2.64 -51.87 -11.29
CA ASN A 94 -3.62 -52.26 -10.26
C ASN A 94 -4.18 -51.06 -9.47
N SER A 95 -4.10 -49.84 -10.00
CA SER A 95 -4.53 -48.60 -9.33
C SER A 95 -3.86 -48.33 -7.98
N LYS A 96 -2.66 -48.88 -7.74
CA LYS A 96 -1.85 -48.50 -6.56
C LYS A 96 -1.17 -47.17 -6.83
N ILE A 97 -1.14 -46.33 -5.80
CA ILE A 97 -0.42 -45.06 -5.79
C ILE A 97 1.06 -45.35 -5.97
N MET A 98 1.67 -44.63 -6.91
CA MET A 98 3.12 -44.61 -7.12
C MET A 98 3.66 -43.30 -6.58
N SER A 99 4.89 -43.31 -6.06
CA SER A 99 5.50 -42.14 -5.44
C SER A 99 6.95 -41.96 -5.87
N TYR A 100 7.42 -40.72 -5.81
CA TYR A 100 8.83 -40.38 -5.84
C TYR A 100 9.48 -40.72 -4.49
N THR A 101 10.75 -41.14 -4.50
CA THR A 101 11.52 -41.41 -3.27
C THR A 101 12.56 -40.31 -3.09
N ALA A 102 12.39 -39.50 -2.04
CA ALA A 102 13.36 -38.47 -1.67
C ALA A 102 14.73 -39.06 -1.34
N SER A 103 15.78 -38.31 -1.63
CA SER A 103 17.18 -38.75 -1.48
C SER A 103 17.65 -38.89 -0.03
N GLN A 104 16.93 -38.31 0.92
CA GLN A 104 17.25 -38.33 2.35
C GLN A 104 16.15 -39.00 3.18
N PRO A 105 16.49 -39.59 4.34
CA PRO A 105 15.51 -40.17 5.25
C PRO A 105 14.64 -39.09 5.89
N ARG A 106 13.45 -39.46 6.40
CA ARG A 106 12.49 -38.50 6.99
C ARG A 106 13.12 -37.65 8.09
N GLY A 107 13.92 -38.26 8.97
CA GLY A 107 14.58 -37.59 10.10
C GLY A 107 15.51 -36.44 9.68
N PHE A 108 16.07 -36.48 8.47
CA PHE A 108 16.85 -35.37 7.92
C PHE A 108 16.00 -34.10 7.71
N TYR A 109 14.69 -34.24 7.51
CA TYR A 109 13.79 -33.10 7.34
C TYR A 109 13.07 -32.72 8.63
N GLN A 110 13.50 -33.24 9.77
CA GLN A 110 12.93 -32.92 11.10
C GLN A 110 13.93 -32.19 11.99
N GLU A 111 13.44 -31.53 13.05
CA GLU A 111 14.29 -30.84 14.01
C GLU A 111 15.27 -31.82 14.68
N LYS A 112 16.52 -31.38 14.85
CA LYS A 112 17.53 -32.19 15.53
C LYS A 112 17.22 -32.32 17.01
N SER A 113 17.35 -33.53 17.53
CA SER A 113 17.12 -33.82 18.95
C SER A 113 18.04 -34.93 19.45
N SER A 114 17.95 -35.27 20.73
CA SER A 114 18.69 -36.41 21.31
C SER A 114 18.33 -37.76 20.68
N ILE A 115 17.17 -37.86 20.02
CA ILE A 115 16.69 -39.06 19.33
C ILE A 115 16.69 -38.93 17.80
N ASN A 116 17.00 -37.75 17.26
CA ASN A 116 17.15 -37.48 15.83
C ASN A 116 18.44 -36.67 15.60
N SER A 117 19.59 -37.33 15.50
CA SER A 117 20.89 -36.67 15.31
C SER A 117 21.06 -36.01 13.96
N ASP A 118 20.31 -36.47 12.96
CA ASP A 118 20.47 -36.11 11.55
C ASP A 118 19.60 -34.92 11.15
N GLY A 119 18.73 -34.46 12.05
CA GLY A 119 17.84 -33.32 11.85
C GLY A 119 18.55 -31.98 11.64
N TYR A 120 17.77 -30.93 11.33
CA TYR A 120 18.30 -29.58 11.16
C TYR A 120 18.49 -28.89 12.52
N ASP A 121 19.56 -28.09 12.61
CA ASP A 121 19.94 -27.38 13.84
C ASP A 121 19.25 -26.00 13.98
N ASP A 122 18.85 -25.36 12.88
CA ASP A 122 18.25 -24.02 12.88
C ASP A 122 17.35 -23.78 11.65
N ALA A 123 16.68 -22.62 11.63
CA ALA A 123 15.76 -22.22 10.55
C ALA A 123 16.45 -22.04 9.18
N THR A 124 17.74 -21.72 9.14
CA THR A 124 18.49 -21.58 7.87
C THR A 124 18.74 -22.96 7.27
N ALA A 125 19.17 -23.92 8.10
CA ALA A 125 19.32 -25.32 7.70
C ALA A 125 17.98 -25.92 7.29
N MET A 126 16.90 -25.63 8.03
CA MET A 126 15.53 -26.04 7.70
C MET A 126 15.14 -25.57 6.29
N ALA A 127 15.22 -24.27 6.03
CA ALA A 127 14.86 -23.69 4.72
C ALA A 127 15.75 -24.22 3.58
N ALA A 128 17.04 -24.46 3.84
CA ALA A 128 17.95 -25.04 2.84
C ALA A 128 17.60 -26.49 2.49
N ARG A 129 17.23 -27.32 3.48
CA ARG A 129 16.83 -28.72 3.28
C ARG A 129 15.50 -28.82 2.56
N GLU A 130 14.55 -27.96 2.92
CA GLU A 130 13.27 -27.84 2.22
C GLU A 130 13.48 -27.45 0.75
N ARG A 131 14.21 -26.37 0.49
CA ARG A 131 14.53 -25.94 -0.88
C ARG A 131 15.20 -27.06 -1.69
N ALA A 132 16.08 -27.85 -1.07
CA ALA A 132 16.73 -28.98 -1.71
C ALA A 132 15.74 -30.11 -2.07
N LEU A 133 14.84 -30.48 -1.16
CA LEU A 133 13.77 -31.46 -1.41
C LEU A 133 12.87 -31.03 -2.57
N ILE A 134 12.45 -29.77 -2.58
CA ILE A 134 11.59 -29.24 -3.63
C ILE A 134 12.31 -29.19 -4.97
N LYS A 135 13.59 -28.79 -4.99
CA LYS A 135 14.42 -28.82 -6.20
C LYS A 135 14.55 -30.23 -6.76
N GLU A 136 14.75 -31.21 -5.89
CA GLU A 136 14.84 -32.62 -6.24
C GLU A 136 13.54 -33.12 -6.89
N ILE A 137 12.39 -32.84 -6.29
CA ILE A 137 11.07 -33.23 -6.81
C ILE A 137 10.80 -32.55 -8.16
N ILE A 138 11.09 -31.24 -8.29
CA ILE A 138 10.88 -30.51 -9.54
C ILE A 138 11.77 -31.05 -10.66
N ASN A 139 13.04 -31.35 -10.39
CA ASN A 139 13.94 -31.97 -11.37
C ASN A 139 13.43 -33.35 -11.81
N TYR A 140 12.89 -34.13 -10.87
CA TYR A 140 12.27 -35.41 -11.19
C TYR A 140 11.06 -35.24 -12.12
N LEU A 141 10.18 -34.28 -11.82
CA LEU A 141 9.02 -33.96 -12.64
C LEU A 141 9.44 -33.48 -14.03
N ASP A 142 10.36 -32.53 -14.14
CA ASP A 142 10.85 -31.99 -15.42
C ASP A 142 11.41 -33.07 -16.35
N GLN A 143 12.03 -34.11 -15.79
CA GLN A 143 12.63 -35.21 -16.56
C GLN A 143 11.65 -36.33 -16.92
N ASN A 144 10.58 -36.54 -16.15
CA ASN A 144 9.78 -37.77 -16.22
C ASN A 144 8.28 -37.52 -16.47
N LEU A 145 7.81 -36.29 -16.33
CA LEU A 145 6.43 -35.95 -16.63
C LEU A 145 6.19 -36.13 -18.14
N PRO A 146 5.04 -36.71 -18.58
CA PRO A 146 4.75 -36.81 -20.01
C PRO A 146 4.73 -35.44 -20.70
N GLU A 147 5.35 -35.32 -21.89
CA GLU A 147 5.44 -34.04 -22.62
C GLU A 147 4.08 -33.36 -22.87
N ASN A 148 3.00 -34.14 -22.94
CA ASN A 148 1.64 -33.64 -23.17
C ASN A 148 0.87 -33.28 -21.90
N THR A 149 1.49 -33.37 -20.71
CA THR A 149 0.86 -32.91 -19.47
C THR A 149 0.74 -31.38 -19.47
N THR A 150 -0.47 -30.86 -19.24
CA THR A 150 -0.69 -29.43 -19.05
C THR A 150 -0.10 -28.98 -17.72
N VAL A 151 0.91 -28.12 -17.76
CA VAL A 151 1.59 -27.52 -16.59
C VAL A 151 1.16 -26.07 -16.37
N ASP A 152 0.82 -25.38 -17.46
CA ASP A 152 0.49 -23.96 -17.58
C ASP A 152 -0.74 -23.86 -18.48
N ALA A 153 -1.93 -23.84 -17.89
CA ALA A 153 -3.20 -23.88 -18.59
C ALA A 153 -3.72 -22.49 -18.98
N ASP A 154 -3.32 -21.43 -18.26
CA ASP A 154 -3.64 -20.04 -18.59
C ASP A 154 -2.59 -19.36 -19.50
N ASN A 155 -1.47 -20.04 -19.76
CA ASN A 155 -0.38 -19.63 -20.65
C ASN A 155 0.37 -18.38 -20.19
N ASP A 156 0.48 -18.16 -18.88
CA ASP A 156 1.23 -17.03 -18.31
C ASP A 156 2.75 -17.26 -18.25
N GLY A 157 3.21 -18.47 -18.61
CA GLY A 157 4.61 -18.87 -18.61
C GLY A 157 5.08 -19.50 -17.28
N MET A 158 4.20 -19.58 -16.28
CA MET A 158 4.44 -20.21 -14.99
C MET A 158 3.70 -21.54 -14.90
N ALA A 159 4.22 -22.47 -14.09
CA ALA A 159 3.44 -23.64 -13.71
C ALA A 159 2.31 -23.19 -12.78
N ASP A 160 1.07 -23.55 -13.11
CA ASP A 160 -0.13 -23.08 -12.41
C ASP A 160 -0.14 -23.49 -10.92
N ASN A 161 0.13 -24.77 -10.65
CA ASN A 161 0.15 -25.30 -9.29
C ASN A 161 0.90 -26.64 -9.20
N LEU A 162 1.69 -26.79 -8.14
CA LEU A 162 2.34 -28.04 -7.75
C LEU A 162 1.91 -28.42 -6.33
N THR A 163 1.27 -29.57 -6.19
CA THR A 163 0.89 -30.17 -4.90
C THR A 163 1.77 -31.37 -4.61
N ILE A 164 2.44 -31.38 -3.48
CA ILE A 164 3.28 -32.47 -3.00
C ILE A 164 2.56 -33.14 -1.84
N ILE A 165 2.26 -34.43 -1.99
CA ILE A 165 1.65 -35.24 -0.94
C ILE A 165 2.75 -36.13 -0.34
N LEU A 166 3.22 -35.74 0.84
CA LEU A 166 4.21 -36.51 1.60
C LEU A 166 3.56 -37.71 2.30
N SER A 167 4.32 -38.78 2.43
CA SER A 167 3.94 -39.96 3.20
C SER A 167 3.77 -39.64 4.70
N SER A 168 2.91 -40.43 5.36
CA SER A 168 2.67 -40.42 6.82
C SER A 168 2.22 -39.06 7.39
N CYS A 169 2.18 -38.92 8.71
CA CYS A 169 1.71 -37.72 9.41
C CYS A 169 2.62 -36.50 9.22
N SER A 170 2.02 -35.31 9.20
CA SER A 170 2.74 -34.06 9.41
C SER A 170 3.34 -33.98 10.82
N ASP A 171 4.25 -33.04 11.03
CA ASP A 171 4.62 -32.54 12.34
C ASP A 171 3.40 -31.87 13.03
N ILE A 172 3.56 -31.46 14.30
CA ILE A 172 2.46 -30.98 15.15
C ILE A 172 2.27 -29.45 15.18
N SER A 173 3.10 -28.69 14.45
CA SER A 173 3.08 -27.23 14.47
C SER A 173 3.74 -26.64 13.22
N SER A 174 3.22 -25.51 12.75
CA SER A 174 3.77 -24.69 11.65
C SER A 174 5.19 -24.16 11.87
N ARG A 175 5.77 -24.35 13.06
CA ARG A 175 7.19 -24.04 13.33
C ARG A 175 8.16 -25.05 12.69
N TYR A 176 7.65 -26.20 12.24
CA TYR A 176 8.43 -27.30 11.73
C TYR A 176 8.28 -27.44 10.22
N MET A 177 9.36 -27.89 9.55
CA MET A 177 9.39 -28.08 8.09
C MET A 177 8.26 -28.99 7.58
N LEU A 178 7.99 -30.12 8.23
CA LEU A 178 7.00 -31.09 7.74
C LEU A 178 5.58 -30.76 8.23
N TRP A 179 5.14 -29.50 8.11
CA TRP A 179 3.79 -29.05 8.39
C TRP A 179 3.05 -28.70 7.08
N PRO A 180 1.72 -28.89 6.96
CA PRO A 180 1.00 -28.50 5.76
C PRO A 180 1.10 -26.99 5.50
N HIS A 181 1.54 -26.60 4.32
CA HIS A 181 1.65 -25.18 3.94
C HIS A 181 1.86 -25.00 2.44
N ARG A 182 1.70 -23.77 1.97
CA ARG A 182 2.14 -23.28 0.66
C ARG A 182 3.34 -22.34 0.81
N SER A 183 4.33 -22.47 -0.07
CA SER A 183 5.57 -21.65 -0.03
C SER A 183 5.98 -21.14 -1.41
N ASP A 184 6.58 -19.95 -1.44
CA ASP A 184 7.09 -19.32 -2.66
C ASP A 184 8.53 -19.76 -2.94
N LEU A 185 8.82 -20.03 -4.22
CA LEU A 185 10.14 -20.35 -4.72
C LEU A 185 10.75 -19.11 -5.41
N VAL A 186 11.60 -18.40 -4.70
CA VAL A 186 12.42 -17.34 -5.30
C VAL A 186 13.62 -17.97 -6.03
N SER A 187 13.76 -17.69 -7.32
CA SER A 187 14.91 -18.12 -8.12
C SER A 187 15.37 -17.02 -9.07
N ALA A 188 16.69 -16.79 -9.11
CA ALA A 188 17.36 -15.86 -10.02
C ALA A 188 17.80 -16.52 -11.35
N ASN A 189 17.87 -17.85 -11.42
CA ASN A 189 18.57 -18.59 -12.50
C ASN A 189 17.74 -19.74 -13.08
N ASN A 190 16.41 -19.62 -13.17
CA ASN A 190 15.52 -20.66 -13.70
C ASN A 190 15.77 -22.05 -13.07
N GLU A 191 16.01 -22.09 -11.76
CA GLU A 191 16.34 -23.36 -11.06
C GLU A 191 15.15 -24.28 -10.86
N PHE A 192 13.92 -23.75 -10.97
CA PHE A 192 12.68 -24.46 -10.71
C PHE A 192 11.80 -24.39 -11.95
N MET A 193 11.99 -25.35 -12.85
CA MET A 193 11.30 -25.41 -14.13
C MET A 193 10.71 -26.80 -14.32
N ILE A 194 9.52 -26.87 -14.89
CA ILE A 194 8.92 -28.11 -15.42
C ILE A 194 8.50 -27.82 -16.86
N HIS A 195 9.09 -28.53 -17.81
CA HIS A 195 8.85 -28.39 -19.25
C HIS A 195 8.97 -26.93 -19.73
N GLY A 196 9.98 -26.21 -19.23
CA GLY A 196 10.23 -24.81 -19.58
C GLY A 196 9.25 -23.80 -18.95
N LYS A 197 8.37 -24.23 -18.05
CA LYS A 197 7.48 -23.38 -17.24
C LYS A 197 8.06 -23.20 -15.84
N LYS A 198 8.07 -21.96 -15.34
CA LYS A 198 8.68 -21.66 -14.04
C LYS A 198 7.73 -22.02 -12.90
N VAL A 199 8.22 -22.78 -11.92
CA VAL A 199 7.47 -23.09 -10.70
C VAL A 199 7.73 -21.97 -9.70
N VAL A 200 6.69 -21.20 -9.37
CA VAL A 200 6.76 -20.05 -8.46
C VAL A 200 6.40 -20.37 -7.02
N GLY A 201 5.70 -21.49 -6.80
CA GLY A 201 5.36 -21.99 -5.48
C GLY A 201 4.90 -23.43 -5.51
N TYR A 202 4.75 -24.03 -4.34
CA TYR A 202 4.24 -25.38 -4.16
C TYR A 202 3.37 -25.46 -2.91
N LEU A 203 2.54 -26.48 -2.86
CA LEU A 203 1.78 -26.90 -1.69
C LEU A 203 2.40 -28.19 -1.16
N MET A 204 2.57 -28.28 0.16
CA MET A 204 2.99 -29.49 0.85
C MET A 204 1.85 -29.95 1.76
N VAL A 205 1.36 -31.18 1.54
CA VAL A 205 0.31 -31.83 2.35
C VAL A 205 0.67 -33.30 2.61
N PHE A 206 -0.12 -34.05 3.39
CA PHE A 206 0.28 -35.35 3.95
C PHE A 206 -0.81 -36.43 3.85
N ASP A 207 -0.46 -37.68 3.52
CA ASP A 207 -1.41 -38.79 3.30
C ASP A 207 -2.26 -39.16 4.54
N GLU A 208 -1.68 -39.13 5.75
CA GLU A 208 -2.31 -39.68 6.96
C GLU A 208 -2.35 -38.70 8.14
N ALA A 209 -2.96 -37.53 8.02
CA ALA A 209 -3.06 -36.64 9.18
C ALA A 209 -4.16 -37.08 10.19
N ARG A 210 -3.93 -38.25 10.78
CA ARG A 210 -4.96 -39.05 11.45
C ARG A 210 -5.04 -38.89 12.96
N GLN A 211 -4.19 -38.13 13.67
CA GLN A 211 -4.34 -38.07 15.14
C GLN A 211 -4.18 -36.77 15.90
N ILE A 212 -3.56 -35.66 15.45
CA ILE A 212 -3.41 -34.50 16.38
C ILE A 212 -3.73 -33.09 15.88
N THR A 213 -3.78 -32.69 14.59
CA THR A 213 -4.27 -31.31 14.29
C THR A 213 -4.70 -30.90 12.87
N ALA A 214 -4.43 -31.64 11.78
CA ALA A 214 -4.86 -31.19 10.44
C ALA A 214 -4.89 -32.32 9.38
N PRO A 215 -5.91 -33.22 9.34
CA PRO A 215 -6.09 -34.18 8.25
C PRO A 215 -5.98 -33.50 6.88
N THR A 216 -5.39 -34.16 5.88
CA THR A 216 -5.53 -33.74 4.46
C THR A 216 -6.99 -33.92 4.08
N THR A 217 -7.75 -32.87 4.37
CA THR A 217 -9.17 -32.76 4.06
C THR A 217 -9.31 -31.96 2.79
N LEU A 218 -10.46 -32.12 2.15
CA LEU A 218 -10.79 -31.28 1.00
C LEU A 218 -10.68 -29.79 1.34
N GLY A 219 -11.07 -29.36 2.55
CA GLY A 219 -10.94 -27.97 2.96
C GLY A 219 -9.52 -27.47 3.15
N VAL A 220 -8.59 -28.31 3.63
CA VAL A 220 -7.16 -27.95 3.67
C VAL A 220 -6.63 -27.80 2.25
N ILE A 221 -6.88 -28.78 1.37
CA ILE A 221 -6.41 -28.71 -0.02
C ILE A 221 -6.98 -27.47 -0.73
N CYS A 222 -8.29 -27.21 -0.62
CA CYS A 222 -8.89 -26.03 -1.23
C CYS A 222 -8.31 -24.73 -0.67
N HIS A 223 -8.04 -24.64 0.63
CA HIS A 223 -7.43 -23.47 1.26
C HIS A 223 -6.02 -23.23 0.71
N GLU A 224 -5.15 -24.24 0.76
CA GLU A 224 -3.77 -24.12 0.28
C GLU A 224 -3.74 -23.80 -1.23
N MET A 225 -4.62 -24.41 -2.03
CA MET A 225 -4.72 -24.13 -3.47
C MET A 225 -5.26 -22.73 -3.75
N SER A 226 -6.07 -22.17 -2.85
CA SER A 226 -6.58 -20.81 -3.04
C SER A 226 -5.47 -19.76 -2.99
N HIS A 227 -4.37 -20.01 -2.28
CA HIS A 227 -3.21 -19.10 -2.29
C HIS A 227 -2.58 -18.97 -3.68
N SER A 228 -2.71 -19.96 -4.56
CA SER A 228 -2.26 -19.86 -5.97
C SER A 228 -3.15 -18.94 -6.81
N LEU A 229 -4.29 -18.49 -6.27
CA LEU A 229 -5.13 -17.42 -6.81
C LEU A 229 -4.80 -16.05 -6.20
N GLY A 230 -3.76 -15.98 -5.36
CA GLY A 230 -3.34 -14.76 -4.68
C GLY A 230 -4.14 -14.42 -3.41
N THR A 231 -4.87 -15.38 -2.83
CA THR A 231 -5.51 -15.19 -1.53
C THR A 231 -4.50 -15.25 -0.38
N TYR A 232 -4.88 -14.71 0.77
CA TYR A 232 -4.06 -14.67 1.98
C TYR A 232 -4.84 -15.19 3.16
N ASP A 233 -4.12 -15.65 4.18
CA ASP A 233 -4.71 -16.05 5.45
C ASP A 233 -5.43 -14.89 6.14
N LEU A 234 -6.58 -15.20 6.74
CA LEU A 234 -7.46 -14.25 7.41
C LEU A 234 -7.55 -14.48 8.92
N TYR A 235 -6.82 -15.46 9.46
CA TYR A 235 -6.65 -15.68 10.91
C TYR A 235 -5.38 -15.01 11.43
N HIS A 236 -5.29 -14.74 12.74
CA HIS A 236 -4.05 -14.24 13.33
C HIS A 236 -3.16 -15.38 13.83
N VAL A 237 -1.89 -15.34 13.44
CA VAL A 237 -0.90 -16.33 13.89
C VAL A 237 -0.50 -16.14 15.36
N ASN A 238 -0.43 -14.89 15.84
CA ASN A 238 0.32 -14.55 17.06
C ASN A 238 -0.52 -14.21 18.31
N ASP A 239 -1.80 -13.88 18.17
CA ASP A 239 -2.60 -13.36 19.30
C ASP A 239 -3.90 -14.13 19.57
N LYS A 240 -4.07 -15.29 18.90
CA LYS A 240 -5.24 -16.19 18.98
C LYS A 240 -6.58 -15.51 18.68
N LYS A 241 -6.59 -14.29 18.13
CA LYS A 241 -7.82 -13.66 17.65
C LYS A 241 -8.14 -14.16 16.26
N ASN A 242 -9.42 -14.15 15.94
CA ASN A 242 -9.90 -14.64 14.67
C ASN A 242 -10.88 -13.65 14.04
N PRO A 243 -10.36 -12.71 13.21
CA PRO A 243 -11.19 -11.66 12.63
C PRO A 243 -12.27 -12.17 11.66
N VAL A 244 -12.13 -13.37 11.09
CA VAL A 244 -13.03 -13.88 10.05
C VAL A 244 -13.60 -15.25 10.42
N GLY A 245 -12.77 -16.19 10.87
CA GLY A 245 -13.18 -17.49 11.36
C GLY A 245 -13.88 -18.37 10.32
N ILE A 246 -14.72 -19.28 10.81
CA ILE A 246 -15.48 -20.29 10.03
C ILE A 246 -16.28 -19.76 8.82
N TRP A 247 -16.42 -18.44 8.67
CA TRP A 247 -17.16 -17.82 7.57
C TRP A 247 -16.33 -17.64 6.29
N ASP A 248 -15.02 -17.83 6.30
CA ASP A 248 -14.20 -17.82 5.07
C ASP A 248 -13.28 -19.04 5.02
N LEU A 249 -13.10 -19.61 3.84
CA LEU A 249 -12.16 -20.71 3.61
C LEU A 249 -10.74 -20.33 4.02
N MET A 250 -10.35 -19.07 3.82
CA MET A 250 -9.00 -18.56 4.13
C MET A 250 -8.80 -18.29 5.63
N SER A 251 -9.70 -18.76 6.50
CA SER A 251 -9.54 -18.67 7.95
C SER A 251 -9.61 -20.03 8.64
N ASP A 252 -10.80 -20.59 8.85
CA ASP A 252 -10.96 -21.83 9.66
C ASP A 252 -11.40 -23.00 8.79
N ASN A 253 -10.45 -23.84 8.37
CA ASN A 253 -10.72 -24.96 7.48
C ASN A 253 -11.78 -25.93 8.06
N GLN A 254 -12.71 -26.33 7.20
CA GLN A 254 -13.73 -27.36 7.50
C GLN A 254 -13.55 -28.56 6.58
N ASN A 255 -14.08 -29.73 6.96
CA ASN A 255 -14.01 -30.92 6.08
C ASN A 255 -14.73 -30.69 4.73
N VAL A 256 -15.88 -30.00 4.78
CA VAL A 256 -16.55 -29.46 3.60
C VAL A 256 -16.10 -28.00 3.48
N PRO A 257 -15.33 -27.62 2.43
CA PRO A 257 -14.83 -26.26 2.32
C PRO A 257 -16.00 -25.29 2.18
N GLN A 258 -16.07 -24.34 3.12
CA GLN A 258 -17.01 -23.23 3.08
C GLN A 258 -16.69 -22.26 1.93
N GLN A 259 -17.67 -21.43 1.59
CA GLN A 259 -17.43 -20.32 0.66
C GLN A 259 -16.45 -19.30 1.26
N MET A 260 -15.65 -18.71 0.38
CA MET A 260 -14.95 -17.45 0.68
C MET A 260 -15.95 -16.29 0.75
N THR A 261 -15.63 -15.26 1.53
CA THR A 261 -16.32 -13.97 1.47
C THR A 261 -16.32 -13.41 0.05
N VAL A 262 -17.36 -12.66 -0.31
CA VAL A 262 -17.44 -12.03 -1.64
C VAL A 262 -16.28 -11.07 -1.87
N TYR A 263 -15.79 -10.41 -0.82
CA TYR A 263 -14.58 -9.59 -0.93
C TYR A 263 -13.34 -10.39 -1.34
N THR A 264 -13.07 -11.55 -0.74
CA THR A 264 -11.95 -12.41 -1.16
C THR A 264 -12.10 -12.83 -2.63
N LYS A 265 -13.31 -13.23 -3.05
CA LYS A 265 -13.61 -13.60 -4.45
C LYS A 265 -13.38 -12.44 -5.44
N TYR A 266 -13.79 -11.23 -5.07
CA TYR A 266 -13.61 -10.01 -5.86
C TYR A 266 -12.14 -9.56 -5.90
N ARG A 267 -11.52 -9.44 -4.73
CA ARG A 267 -10.22 -8.79 -4.56
C ARG A 267 -9.07 -9.66 -5.04
N TYR A 268 -9.11 -10.95 -4.76
CA TYR A 268 -8.00 -11.88 -4.97
C TYR A 268 -8.28 -12.82 -6.15
N CYS A 269 -9.38 -13.56 -6.12
CA CYS A 269 -9.66 -14.58 -7.14
C CYS A 269 -10.15 -14.02 -8.49
N LYS A 270 -10.66 -12.79 -8.51
CA LYS A 270 -11.27 -12.13 -9.68
C LYS A 270 -12.48 -12.88 -10.25
N TRP A 271 -13.27 -13.53 -9.39
CA TRP A 271 -14.49 -14.25 -9.78
C TRP A 271 -15.75 -13.37 -9.72
N VAL A 272 -15.63 -12.19 -9.13
CA VAL A 272 -16.69 -11.19 -8.99
C VAL A 272 -16.14 -9.88 -9.56
N ASP A 273 -16.91 -9.21 -10.40
CA ASP A 273 -16.48 -8.00 -11.12
C ASP A 273 -16.42 -6.78 -10.23
N ASN A 274 -17.44 -6.63 -9.39
CA ASN A 274 -17.60 -5.55 -8.44
C ASN A 274 -18.56 -5.95 -7.31
N ILE A 275 -18.45 -5.25 -6.18
CA ILE A 275 -19.45 -5.28 -5.11
C ILE A 275 -20.23 -3.96 -5.21
N PRO A 276 -21.53 -3.97 -5.58
CA PRO A 276 -22.30 -2.74 -5.73
C PRO A 276 -22.33 -1.93 -4.44
N GLU A 277 -22.04 -0.63 -4.52
CA GLU A 277 -22.12 0.28 -3.39
C GLU A 277 -23.55 0.80 -3.23
N ILE A 278 -24.05 0.78 -2.00
CA ILE A 278 -25.38 1.29 -1.63
C ILE A 278 -25.23 2.37 -0.56
N SER A 279 -25.97 3.46 -0.74
CA SER A 279 -25.98 4.62 0.18
C SER A 279 -27.37 5.21 0.37
N THR A 280 -28.32 4.90 -0.52
CA THR A 280 -29.70 5.37 -0.46
C THR A 280 -30.50 4.51 0.50
N PRO A 281 -31.21 5.08 1.48
CA PRO A 281 -32.10 4.29 2.33
C PRO A 281 -33.17 3.54 1.53
N GLY A 282 -33.45 2.31 1.94
CA GLY A 282 -34.39 1.44 1.25
C GLY A 282 -34.13 -0.04 1.47
N THR A 283 -34.95 -0.88 0.84
CA THR A 283 -34.86 -2.34 0.93
C THR A 283 -33.95 -2.91 -0.15
N TYR A 284 -33.02 -3.75 0.27
CA TYR A 284 -32.06 -4.45 -0.58
C TYR A 284 -32.23 -5.96 -0.45
N THR A 285 -32.08 -6.68 -1.56
CA THR A 285 -32.19 -8.14 -1.62
C THR A 285 -30.87 -8.76 -2.05
N LEU A 286 -30.48 -9.85 -1.39
CA LEU A 286 -29.27 -10.60 -1.63
C LEU A 286 -29.57 -12.03 -2.07
N ASN A 287 -28.88 -12.48 -3.12
CA ASN A 287 -28.76 -13.89 -3.47
C ASN A 287 -27.70 -14.56 -2.57
N PRO A 288 -27.81 -15.87 -2.29
CA PRO A 288 -26.83 -16.56 -1.45
C PRO A 288 -25.47 -16.65 -2.16
N VAL A 289 -24.39 -16.45 -1.40
CA VAL A 289 -23.02 -16.68 -1.89
C VAL A 289 -22.87 -18.16 -2.27
N GLY A 290 -22.34 -18.44 -3.46
CA GLY A 290 -22.30 -19.79 -4.02
C GLY A 290 -23.66 -20.29 -4.54
N GLY A 291 -24.69 -19.45 -4.62
CA GLY A 291 -25.94 -19.80 -5.29
C GLY A 291 -25.81 -19.89 -6.81
N SER A 292 -26.95 -20.06 -7.49
CA SER A 292 -27.03 -20.10 -8.96
C SER A 292 -26.83 -18.75 -9.65
N SER A 293 -26.86 -17.64 -8.90
CA SER A 293 -26.64 -16.28 -9.42
C SER A 293 -25.40 -15.65 -8.81
N ARG A 294 -24.70 -14.84 -9.62
CA ARG A 294 -23.61 -13.95 -9.18
C ARG A 294 -24.08 -12.51 -8.95
N GLU A 295 -25.34 -12.20 -9.27
CA GLU A 295 -25.90 -10.86 -9.11
C GLU A 295 -26.32 -10.64 -7.66
N ASN A 296 -26.08 -9.44 -7.13
CA ASN A 296 -26.52 -9.03 -5.80
C ASN A 296 -26.18 -10.06 -4.70
N ILE A 297 -24.99 -10.67 -4.74
CA ILE A 297 -24.52 -11.60 -3.70
C ILE A 297 -23.91 -10.88 -2.49
N ALA A 298 -23.54 -9.61 -2.66
CA ALA A 298 -23.12 -8.71 -1.60
C ALA A 298 -23.41 -7.25 -1.96
N TYR A 299 -23.49 -6.38 -0.96
CA TYR A 299 -23.46 -4.93 -1.12
C TYR A 299 -22.37 -4.30 -0.27
N LYS A 300 -21.77 -3.22 -0.78
CA LYS A 300 -20.81 -2.38 -0.08
C LYS A 300 -21.53 -1.17 0.52
N ILE A 301 -21.24 -0.85 1.77
CA ILE A 301 -21.73 0.35 2.46
C ILE A 301 -20.49 1.14 2.90
N LYS A 302 -20.31 2.36 2.37
CA LYS A 302 -19.18 3.24 2.74
C LYS A 302 -19.71 4.54 3.35
N PRO A 303 -19.82 4.63 4.68
CA PRO A 303 -20.13 5.90 5.33
C PRO A 303 -19.03 6.93 5.07
N VAL A 304 -19.40 8.20 5.11
CA VAL A 304 -18.50 9.33 4.87
C VAL A 304 -17.45 9.44 5.99
N GLY A 305 -16.24 9.89 5.63
CA GLY A 305 -15.17 10.21 6.59
C GLY A 305 -14.17 9.09 6.87
N SER A 306 -14.30 7.93 6.21
CA SER A 306 -13.32 6.84 6.29
C SER A 306 -13.10 6.20 4.92
N ASP A 307 -11.88 5.69 4.71
CA ASP A 307 -11.58 4.80 3.59
C ASP A 307 -12.02 3.37 3.86
N GLU A 308 -12.14 2.98 5.13
CA GLU A 308 -12.73 1.71 5.54
C GLU A 308 -14.22 1.68 5.17
N TYR A 309 -14.70 0.51 4.80
CA TYR A 309 -16.09 0.30 4.40
C TYR A 309 -16.59 -1.05 4.89
N PHE A 310 -17.87 -1.31 4.66
CA PHE A 310 -18.56 -2.49 5.15
C PHE A 310 -19.12 -3.26 3.97
N VAL A 311 -19.16 -4.58 4.08
CA VAL A 311 -19.78 -5.46 3.10
C VAL A 311 -20.81 -6.32 3.82
N VAL A 312 -21.96 -6.49 3.18
CA VAL A 312 -23.04 -7.36 3.65
C VAL A 312 -23.29 -8.44 2.62
N GLU A 313 -23.34 -9.71 3.03
CA GLU A 313 -23.54 -10.86 2.14
C GLU A 313 -24.46 -11.90 2.77
N TYR A 314 -25.22 -12.64 1.96
CA TYR A 314 -26.11 -13.69 2.45
C TYR A 314 -25.42 -15.05 2.38
N ARG A 315 -25.27 -15.71 3.53
CA ARG A 315 -24.72 -17.05 3.66
C ARG A 315 -25.81 -18.03 4.00
N LYS A 316 -25.88 -19.14 3.26
CA LYS A 316 -26.93 -20.15 3.41
C LYS A 316 -26.26 -21.49 3.71
N LYS A 317 -26.63 -22.09 4.85
CA LYS A 317 -26.04 -23.34 5.36
C LYS A 317 -26.48 -24.56 4.53
N GLU A 318 -26.01 -24.61 3.29
CA GLU A 318 -26.26 -25.66 2.31
C GLU A 318 -25.07 -25.79 1.36
N GLY A 319 -24.98 -26.91 0.64
CA GLY A 319 -23.87 -27.14 -0.29
C GLY A 319 -22.51 -27.01 0.39
N TYR A 320 -21.63 -26.19 -0.18
CA TYR A 320 -20.30 -25.92 0.38
C TYR A 320 -20.34 -25.14 1.70
N ASP A 321 -21.38 -24.35 1.94
CA ASP A 321 -21.59 -23.66 3.22
C ASP A 321 -22.28 -24.53 4.27
N SER A 322 -22.48 -25.83 4.04
CA SER A 322 -23.11 -26.74 5.02
C SER A 322 -22.37 -26.84 6.37
N SER A 323 -21.08 -26.49 6.39
CA SER A 323 -20.23 -26.49 7.58
C SER A 323 -20.33 -25.21 8.43
N ILE A 324 -20.93 -24.13 7.91
CA ILE A 324 -21.05 -22.88 8.68
C ILE A 324 -22.06 -23.02 9.84
N PRO A 325 -21.98 -22.20 10.89
CA PRO A 325 -22.81 -22.34 12.09
C PRO A 325 -24.32 -22.26 11.79
N ALA A 326 -24.75 -21.27 10.99
CA ALA A 326 -26.15 -21.01 10.65
C ALA A 326 -26.28 -20.17 9.38
N SER A 327 -27.45 -20.17 8.75
CA SER A 327 -27.76 -19.24 7.64
C SER A 327 -28.00 -17.82 8.16
N GLY A 328 -27.75 -16.82 7.32
CA GLY A 328 -28.11 -15.43 7.57
C GLY A 328 -27.21 -14.43 6.85
N LEU A 329 -27.48 -13.15 7.09
CA LEU A 329 -26.65 -12.04 6.64
C LEU A 329 -25.37 -12.00 7.48
N ILE A 330 -24.21 -11.94 6.83
CA ILE A 330 -22.93 -11.63 7.45
C ILE A 330 -22.56 -10.20 7.08
N ILE A 331 -22.08 -9.46 8.07
CA ILE A 331 -21.65 -8.08 7.93
C ILE A 331 -20.18 -8.03 8.31
N TYR A 332 -19.34 -7.44 7.48
CA TYR A 332 -17.91 -7.32 7.76
C TYR A 332 -17.34 -5.99 7.32
N ARG A 333 -16.27 -5.57 7.99
CA ARG A 333 -15.48 -4.39 7.68
C ARG A 333 -14.33 -4.77 6.78
N ILE A 334 -14.04 -3.91 5.81
CA ILE A 334 -12.82 -3.92 5.01
C ILE A 334 -11.98 -2.69 5.33
N ASN A 335 -10.71 -2.90 5.66
CA ASN A 335 -9.72 -1.83 5.79
C ASN A 335 -8.76 -1.83 4.59
N PRO A 336 -8.95 -0.95 3.59
CA PRO A 336 -8.14 -0.95 2.37
C PRO A 336 -6.71 -0.44 2.58
N LYS A 337 -6.35 0.05 3.78
CA LYS A 337 -4.95 0.38 4.12
C LYS A 337 -4.09 -0.87 4.26
N PHE A 338 -4.71 -2.03 4.46
CA PHE A 338 -4.04 -3.32 4.53
C PHE A 338 -4.41 -4.16 3.32
N SER A 339 -3.42 -4.88 2.80
CA SER A 339 -3.57 -5.86 1.73
C SER A 339 -2.61 -7.00 2.04
N GLY A 340 -3.01 -8.23 1.72
CA GLY A 340 -2.21 -9.38 2.10
C GLY A 340 -2.79 -10.17 3.28
N GLY A 341 -4.10 -10.03 3.54
CA GLY A 341 -4.78 -10.74 4.61
C GLY A 341 -4.67 -10.07 5.97
N ASN A 342 -5.00 -10.82 7.01
CA ASN A 342 -5.00 -10.32 8.39
C ASN A 342 -3.67 -10.68 9.08
N VAL A 343 -2.94 -9.69 9.57
CA VAL A 343 -1.60 -9.90 10.15
C VAL A 343 -1.49 -9.54 11.62
N GLY A 344 -2.62 -9.23 12.28
CA GLY A 344 -2.67 -9.02 13.73
C GLY A 344 -2.34 -7.59 14.17
N TYR A 345 -1.81 -7.45 15.39
CA TYR A 345 -1.50 -6.15 16.01
C TYR A 345 0.01 -5.91 16.06
N ASN A 346 0.47 -4.75 15.58
CA ASN A 346 1.90 -4.38 15.56
C ASN A 346 2.37 -3.59 16.79
N GLY A 347 1.55 -3.47 17.83
CA GLY A 347 1.86 -2.64 19.02
C GLY A 347 1.14 -1.29 19.04
N THR A 348 0.64 -0.81 17.90
CA THR A 348 -0.09 0.48 17.79
C THR A 348 -1.40 0.40 17.01
N THR A 349 -1.46 -0.41 15.95
CA THR A 349 -2.61 -0.52 15.05
C THR A 349 -2.96 -1.98 14.79
N ARG A 350 -4.25 -2.26 14.71
CA ARG A 350 -4.76 -3.56 14.27
C ARG A 350 -4.74 -3.61 12.75
N LEU A 351 -4.11 -4.64 12.20
CA LEU A 351 -3.78 -4.83 10.78
C LEU A 351 -4.70 -5.88 10.16
N ASP A 352 -6.00 -5.73 10.40
CA ASP A 352 -7.03 -6.60 9.84
C ASP A 352 -7.52 -5.96 8.55
N GLU A 353 -7.27 -6.60 7.40
CA GLU A 353 -7.93 -6.27 6.15
C GLU A 353 -9.43 -6.56 6.23
N GLN A 354 -9.82 -7.69 6.84
CA GLN A 354 -11.22 -8.12 6.98
C GLN A 354 -11.59 -8.42 8.43
N TYR A 355 -12.76 -7.95 8.88
CA TYR A 355 -13.30 -8.26 10.20
C TYR A 355 -14.82 -8.49 10.16
N ILE A 356 -15.30 -9.67 10.56
CA ILE A 356 -16.73 -10.01 10.61
C ILE A 356 -17.41 -9.53 11.91
N PHE A 357 -18.52 -8.81 11.84
CA PHE A 357 -19.24 -8.39 13.04
C PHE A 357 -19.96 -9.56 13.71
N ARG A 358 -19.84 -9.62 15.04
CA ARG A 358 -20.34 -10.72 15.87
C ARG A 358 -20.62 -10.27 17.32
N PRO A 359 -21.49 -10.99 18.05
CA PRO A 359 -21.78 -10.69 19.44
C PRO A 359 -20.50 -10.69 20.31
N GLY A 360 -20.32 -9.63 21.11
CA GLY A 360 -19.18 -9.49 22.02
C GLY A 360 -17.83 -9.18 21.34
N GLY A 361 -17.80 -9.01 20.02
CA GLY A 361 -16.60 -8.63 19.28
C GLY A 361 -16.33 -7.13 19.36
N SER A 362 -15.07 -6.75 19.49
CA SER A 362 -14.61 -5.36 19.49
C SER A 362 -13.19 -5.24 18.93
N THR A 363 -12.59 -4.05 18.97
CA THR A 363 -11.17 -3.88 18.62
C THR A 363 -10.23 -4.69 19.52
N THR A 364 -10.67 -5.05 20.74
CA THR A 364 -9.87 -5.74 21.75
C THR A 364 -10.40 -7.12 22.15
N SER A 365 -11.67 -7.42 21.89
CA SER A 365 -12.33 -8.69 22.21
C SER A 365 -12.68 -9.45 20.93
N ASP A 366 -12.47 -10.78 20.93
CA ASP A 366 -12.74 -11.59 19.74
C ASP A 366 -14.24 -11.82 19.51
N GLY A 367 -15.02 -11.87 20.58
CA GLY A 367 -16.46 -12.16 20.53
C GLY A 367 -16.77 -13.61 20.19
N ASN A 368 -18.03 -13.88 19.84
CA ASN A 368 -18.48 -15.20 19.44
C ASN A 368 -18.68 -15.29 17.92
N ILE A 369 -17.64 -15.68 17.20
CA ILE A 369 -17.67 -15.77 15.73
C ILE A 369 -18.74 -16.73 15.20
N SER A 370 -19.13 -17.76 15.98
CA SER A 370 -20.16 -18.71 15.57
C SER A 370 -21.57 -18.09 15.48
N GLN A 371 -21.78 -16.92 16.07
CA GLN A 371 -23.05 -16.19 16.09
C GLN A 371 -23.04 -14.92 15.24
N ALA A 372 -22.15 -14.84 14.24
CA ALA A 372 -22.03 -13.65 13.39
C ALA A 372 -23.25 -13.41 12.48
N ASN A 373 -24.06 -14.44 12.18
CA ASN A 373 -25.20 -14.35 11.27
C ASN A 373 -26.37 -13.52 11.84
N PHE A 374 -26.92 -12.66 11.00
CA PHE A 374 -28.13 -11.88 11.27
C PHE A 374 -29.30 -12.43 10.44
N SER A 375 -30.43 -12.68 11.08
CA SER A 375 -31.66 -13.14 10.44
C SER A 375 -32.82 -13.09 11.43
N GLN A 376 -34.05 -13.28 10.93
CA GLN A 376 -35.21 -13.47 11.80
C GLN A 376 -35.06 -14.70 12.74
N GLU A 377 -34.47 -15.79 12.27
CA GLU A 377 -34.27 -17.03 13.07
C GLU A 377 -33.22 -16.86 14.17
N SER A 378 -32.18 -16.07 13.92
CA SER A 378 -31.15 -15.77 14.93
C SER A 378 -31.64 -14.76 16.00
N GLY A 379 -32.76 -14.06 15.73
CA GLY A 379 -33.23 -12.92 16.52
C GLY A 379 -32.41 -11.63 16.33
N ARG A 380 -31.33 -11.67 15.54
CA ARG A 380 -30.48 -10.52 15.21
C ARG A 380 -30.98 -9.92 13.90
N THR A 381 -31.97 -9.04 13.97
CA THR A 381 -32.64 -8.44 12.80
C THR A 381 -32.26 -6.98 12.51
N SER A 382 -31.30 -6.43 13.24
CA SER A 382 -30.82 -5.07 13.07
C SER A 382 -29.35 -4.91 13.48
N PHE A 383 -28.67 -3.90 12.92
CA PHE A 383 -27.28 -3.58 13.15
C PHE A 383 -27.02 -2.07 12.98
N GLY A 384 -26.27 -1.43 13.87
CA GLY A 384 -26.11 0.03 13.87
C GLY A 384 -27.34 0.77 14.39
N GLY A 385 -27.39 2.11 14.24
CA GLY A 385 -28.54 2.92 14.61
C GLY A 385 -28.97 2.78 16.07
N LEU A 386 -30.11 2.16 16.36
CA LEU A 386 -30.59 1.84 17.72
C LEU A 386 -30.30 0.38 18.17
N ALA A 387 -29.76 -0.47 17.30
CA ALA A 387 -29.46 -1.87 17.62
C ALA A 387 -28.36 -2.01 18.69
N THR A 388 -28.32 -3.13 19.40
CA THR A 388 -27.29 -3.39 20.42
C THR A 388 -25.88 -3.39 19.84
N GLU A 389 -25.70 -4.03 18.68
CA GLU A 389 -24.42 -4.09 18.00
C GLU A 389 -24.27 -2.93 17.02
N LYS A 390 -23.07 -2.32 17.00
CA LYS A 390 -22.75 -1.16 16.18
C LYS A 390 -21.61 -1.48 15.21
N PRO A 391 -21.63 -0.95 13.98
CA PRO A 391 -20.47 -0.98 13.11
C PRO A 391 -19.37 -0.10 13.68
N PHE A 392 -18.11 -0.55 13.58
CA PHE A 392 -16.95 0.23 14.01
C PHE A 392 -15.78 0.11 13.04
N TYR A 393 -14.99 1.16 12.93
CA TYR A 393 -13.74 1.21 12.16
C TYR A 393 -12.57 0.56 12.92
N SER A 394 -11.40 0.43 12.29
CA SER A 394 -10.22 -0.19 12.91
C SER A 394 -9.74 0.54 14.17
N ASP A 395 -10.03 1.83 14.28
CA ASP A 395 -9.75 2.65 15.48
C ASP A 395 -10.81 2.53 16.59
N GLY A 396 -11.89 1.77 16.34
CA GLY A 396 -12.99 1.56 17.28
C GLY A 396 -14.07 2.63 17.26
N THR A 397 -13.93 3.67 16.44
CA THR A 397 -15.00 4.66 16.27
C THR A 397 -16.19 4.05 15.52
N THR A 398 -17.40 4.43 15.94
CA THR A 398 -18.64 3.91 15.35
C THR A 398 -18.85 4.47 13.95
N ALA A 399 -19.16 3.61 12.98
CA ALA A 399 -19.51 4.04 11.63
C ALA A 399 -20.99 4.46 11.51
N ASN A 400 -21.27 5.45 10.67
CA ASN A 400 -22.61 6.03 10.57
C ASN A 400 -23.46 5.32 9.49
N PHE A 401 -23.90 4.11 9.79
CA PHE A 401 -24.97 3.44 9.04
C PHE A 401 -25.79 2.53 9.94
N ALA A 402 -26.98 2.17 9.50
CA ALA A 402 -27.86 1.27 10.22
C ALA A 402 -28.66 0.39 9.25
N ILE A 403 -28.82 -0.87 9.64
CA ILE A 403 -29.62 -1.87 8.93
C ILE A 403 -30.71 -2.38 9.88
N ALA A 404 -31.92 -2.60 9.35
CA ALA A 404 -33.02 -3.22 10.07
C ALA A 404 -33.82 -4.16 9.16
N ASN A 405 -34.88 -4.74 9.73
CA ASN A 405 -35.84 -5.57 9.01
C ASN A 405 -35.20 -6.70 8.20
N ILE A 406 -34.13 -7.29 8.75
CA ILE A 406 -33.47 -8.45 8.15
C ILE A 406 -34.45 -9.62 8.15
N SER A 407 -34.77 -10.14 6.97
CA SER A 407 -35.79 -11.16 6.79
C SER A 407 -35.37 -12.54 7.33
N SER A 408 -36.31 -13.48 7.30
CA SER A 408 -36.00 -14.92 7.35
C SER A 408 -35.06 -15.36 6.24
N CYS A 409 -34.31 -16.44 6.49
CA CYS A 409 -33.45 -17.06 5.49
C CYS A 409 -34.29 -17.87 4.49
N GLY A 410 -34.29 -17.46 3.21
CA GLY A 410 -35.01 -18.15 2.13
C GLY A 410 -34.14 -18.41 0.90
N GLU A 411 -34.78 -18.43 -0.28
CA GLU A 411 -34.07 -18.40 -1.58
C GLU A 411 -33.20 -17.15 -1.70
N THR A 412 -33.72 -16.02 -1.20
CA THR A 412 -33.00 -14.76 -1.02
C THR A 412 -33.16 -14.29 0.42
N LEU A 413 -32.37 -13.31 0.82
CA LEU A 413 -32.50 -12.59 2.08
C LEU A 413 -32.59 -11.10 1.79
N SER A 414 -33.42 -10.38 2.52
CA SER A 414 -33.56 -8.92 2.38
C SER A 414 -33.26 -8.20 3.70
N PHE A 415 -32.85 -6.95 3.58
CA PHE A 415 -32.65 -6.03 4.68
C PHE A 415 -33.00 -4.60 4.26
N GLU A 416 -33.25 -3.72 5.22
CA GLU A 416 -33.47 -2.30 4.98
C GLU A 416 -32.24 -1.50 5.44
N LEU A 417 -31.65 -0.71 4.55
CA LEU A 417 -30.69 0.33 4.90
C LEU A 417 -31.47 1.56 5.38
N LEU A 418 -31.23 1.99 6.61
CA LEU A 418 -31.96 3.10 7.22
C LEU A 418 -31.32 4.45 6.92
N GLU A 419 -32.15 5.50 6.92
CA GLU A 419 -31.68 6.88 6.95
C GLU A 419 -30.88 7.14 8.25
N THR A 420 -29.74 7.82 8.12
CA THR A 420 -28.89 8.21 9.25
C THR A 420 -28.70 9.72 9.28
N SER A 421 -28.26 10.24 10.43
CA SER A 421 -27.96 11.66 10.57
C SER A 421 -26.88 12.08 9.57
N LYS A 422 -27.13 13.18 8.86
CA LYS A 422 -26.19 13.74 7.90
C LYS A 422 -24.89 14.18 8.57
N GLN A 423 -23.78 14.02 7.86
CA GLN A 423 -22.43 14.29 8.34
C GLN A 423 -21.68 15.27 7.43
N LEU A 424 -20.93 16.15 8.08
CA LEU A 424 -19.96 17.05 7.47
C LEU A 424 -18.69 17.01 8.31
N ILE A 425 -17.61 16.51 7.72
CA ILE A 425 -16.34 16.22 8.38
C ILE A 425 -15.24 16.99 7.65
N LEU A 426 -14.40 17.68 8.43
CA LEU A 426 -13.22 18.39 7.94
C LEU A 426 -11.97 17.60 8.32
N SER A 427 -10.97 17.52 7.44
CA SER A 427 -9.67 16.94 7.79
C SER A 427 -8.95 17.73 8.87
N THR A 428 -9.19 19.04 8.94
CA THR A 428 -8.70 19.94 9.98
C THR A 428 -9.67 21.10 10.19
N ALA A 429 -9.69 21.65 11.41
CA ALA A 429 -10.40 22.88 11.72
C ALA A 429 -9.50 24.13 11.64
N ASN A 430 -8.18 23.95 11.51
CA ASN A 430 -7.22 25.05 11.48
C ASN A 430 -6.24 24.86 10.33
N LEU A 431 -5.99 25.93 9.58
CA LEU A 431 -4.99 26.02 8.53
C LEU A 431 -4.09 27.22 8.75
N THR A 432 -2.82 27.07 8.41
CA THR A 432 -1.84 28.16 8.44
C THR A 432 -1.28 28.35 7.05
N LEU A 433 -1.34 29.59 6.58
CA LEU A 433 -0.75 30.09 5.35
C LEU A 433 0.46 30.95 5.68
N LYS A 434 1.44 30.98 4.80
CA LYS A 434 2.58 31.89 4.90
C LYS A 434 2.17 33.33 4.63
N GLY A 435 3.01 34.27 5.07
CA GLY A 435 2.67 35.70 4.99
C GLY A 435 2.52 36.21 3.56
N GLN A 436 3.12 35.53 2.61
CA GLN A 436 3.19 35.87 1.20
C GLN A 436 1.85 35.70 0.49
N LYS A 437 1.61 36.55 -0.51
CA LYS A 437 0.65 36.29 -1.56
C LYS A 437 0.98 34.95 -2.23
N ASN A 438 -0.07 34.23 -2.60
CA ASN A 438 -0.07 32.93 -3.24
C ASN A 438 0.37 31.75 -2.37
N SER A 439 0.72 31.95 -1.09
CA SER A 439 0.82 30.86 -0.14
C SER A 439 -0.51 30.11 -0.07
N ALA A 440 -0.48 28.79 0.00
CA ALA A 440 -1.69 27.99 -0.04
C ALA A 440 -1.70 26.90 1.03
N ALA A 441 -2.88 26.33 1.25
CA ALA A 441 -3.03 25.12 2.03
C ALA A 441 -4.26 24.37 1.53
N THR A 442 -4.25 23.04 1.71
CA THR A 442 -5.37 22.19 1.36
C THR A 442 -6.09 21.65 2.59
N LEU A 443 -7.39 21.41 2.46
CA LEU A 443 -8.15 20.59 3.40
C LEU A 443 -9.13 19.69 2.66
N THR A 444 -9.57 18.64 3.32
CA THR A 444 -10.58 17.74 2.78
C THR A 444 -11.90 17.95 3.50
N VAL A 445 -12.98 18.15 2.74
CA VAL A 445 -14.36 18.06 3.22
C VAL A 445 -14.93 16.72 2.79
N ALA A 446 -15.34 15.91 3.76
CA ALA A 446 -16.11 14.70 3.53
C ALA A 446 -17.53 14.94 4.02
N SER A 447 -18.53 14.81 3.14
CA SER A 447 -19.94 15.04 3.48
C SER A 447 -20.90 14.08 2.76
N ASP A 448 -22.01 13.75 3.38
CA ASP A 448 -23.13 13.00 2.76
C ASP A 448 -24.25 13.93 2.26
N VAL A 449 -24.00 15.23 2.29
CA VAL A 449 -24.86 16.29 1.76
C VAL A 449 -24.03 17.28 0.96
N ASN A 450 -24.69 17.97 0.03
CA ASN A 450 -24.05 19.08 -0.67
C ASN A 450 -23.75 20.21 0.32
N TRP A 451 -22.70 20.98 0.07
CA TRP A 451 -22.22 22.02 0.98
C TRP A 451 -21.67 23.24 0.24
N THR A 452 -21.63 24.37 0.94
CA THR A 452 -21.05 25.63 0.46
C THR A 452 -20.15 26.27 1.53
N ILE A 453 -19.16 27.05 1.10
CA ILE A 453 -18.27 27.79 1.99
C ILE A 453 -18.65 29.26 1.98
N ALA A 454 -18.92 29.78 3.17
CA ALA A 454 -19.25 31.18 3.41
C ALA A 454 -18.15 31.90 4.19
N ASN A 455 -18.29 33.22 4.33
CA ASN A 455 -17.39 34.10 5.08
C ASN A 455 -15.96 34.15 4.53
N ILE A 456 -15.79 33.96 3.22
CA ILE A 456 -14.49 34.06 2.55
C ILE A 456 -14.09 35.54 2.46
N PRO A 457 -13.02 35.99 3.16
CA PRO A 457 -12.55 37.37 3.07
C PRO A 457 -11.88 37.62 1.71
N THR A 458 -11.79 38.89 1.30
CA THR A 458 -11.19 39.27 0.01
C THR A 458 -9.72 38.88 -0.14
N TRP A 459 -9.01 38.67 0.97
CA TRP A 459 -7.61 38.24 0.96
C TRP A 459 -7.44 36.72 0.77
N LEU A 460 -8.52 35.94 0.68
CA LEU A 460 -8.49 34.50 0.39
C LEU A 460 -9.24 34.17 -0.90
N THR A 461 -8.74 33.16 -1.61
CA THR A 461 -9.48 32.43 -2.63
C THR A 461 -9.64 30.99 -2.15
N VAL A 462 -10.86 30.44 -2.26
CA VAL A 462 -11.18 29.07 -1.87
C VAL A 462 -11.71 28.34 -3.10
N THR A 463 -11.11 27.21 -3.47
CA THR A 463 -11.48 26.47 -4.68
C THR A 463 -11.46 24.95 -4.45
N PRO A 464 -12.58 24.23 -4.66
CA PRO A 464 -13.92 24.78 -4.90
C PRO A 464 -14.52 25.37 -3.60
N ALA A 465 -15.38 26.38 -3.73
CA ALA A 465 -16.14 26.94 -2.60
C ALA A 465 -17.47 26.20 -2.35
N THR A 466 -17.79 25.19 -3.14
CA THR A 466 -18.98 24.35 -3.02
C THR A 466 -18.62 22.90 -3.33
N GLY A 467 -19.36 21.93 -2.81
CA GLY A 467 -19.16 20.53 -3.14
C GLY A 467 -20.42 19.70 -3.00
N GLU A 468 -20.41 18.54 -3.65
CA GLU A 468 -21.46 17.54 -3.57
C GLU A 468 -21.14 16.48 -2.51
N THR A 469 -22.00 15.48 -2.39
CA THR A 469 -21.77 14.31 -1.54
C THR A 469 -20.47 13.59 -1.94
N GLY A 470 -19.78 13.04 -0.93
CA GLY A 470 -18.49 12.40 -1.09
C GLY A 470 -17.37 13.18 -0.42
N THR A 471 -16.18 13.09 -1.00
CA THR A 471 -14.94 13.68 -0.45
C THR A 471 -14.35 14.64 -1.48
N THR A 472 -14.13 15.89 -1.06
CA THR A 472 -13.63 16.97 -1.91
C THR A 472 -12.42 17.62 -1.25
N ILE A 473 -11.33 17.78 -2.01
CA ILE A 473 -10.17 18.56 -1.59
C ILE A 473 -10.42 20.02 -1.96
N ILE A 474 -10.20 20.92 -1.00
CA ILE A 474 -10.29 22.36 -1.15
C ILE A 474 -8.91 22.95 -1.08
N ASN A 475 -8.57 23.81 -2.03
CA ASN A 475 -7.40 24.66 -2.02
C ASN A 475 -7.76 26.05 -1.49
N ILE A 476 -7.00 26.58 -0.53
CA ILE A 476 -7.14 27.92 0.01
C ILE A 476 -5.86 28.69 -0.26
N VAL A 477 -5.97 29.80 -1.00
CA VAL A 477 -4.82 30.60 -1.46
C VAL A 477 -4.93 32.03 -0.94
N ALA A 478 -3.82 32.60 -0.45
CA ALA A 478 -3.76 34.01 -0.08
C ALA A 478 -3.66 34.92 -1.32
N ASN A 479 -4.56 35.89 -1.46
CA ASN A 479 -4.59 36.83 -2.58
C ASN A 479 -3.66 38.06 -2.39
N SER A 480 -3.15 38.26 -1.17
CA SER A 480 -2.27 39.39 -0.83
C SER A 480 -1.28 39.00 0.25
N ASP A 481 -0.14 39.70 0.28
CA ASP A 481 0.80 39.65 1.38
C ASP A 481 0.13 40.17 2.67
N ASN A 482 0.51 39.60 3.81
CA ASN A 482 0.14 40.11 5.12
C ASN A 482 1.25 41.00 5.68
N THR A 483 1.25 42.28 5.31
CA THR A 483 2.26 43.27 5.74
C THR A 483 1.90 43.99 7.04
N THR A 484 0.98 43.44 7.84
CA THR A 484 0.41 44.16 9.00
C THR A 484 1.30 44.17 10.23
N GLY A 485 2.39 43.39 10.24
CA GLY A 485 3.27 43.21 11.39
C GLY A 485 2.79 42.16 12.40
N LEU A 486 1.60 41.59 12.20
CA LEU A 486 0.99 40.53 13.02
C LEU A 486 0.36 39.47 12.12
N GLU A 487 0.04 38.30 12.67
CA GLU A 487 -0.80 37.32 11.98
C GLU A 487 -2.23 37.87 11.77
N ARG A 488 -2.87 37.47 10.67
CA ARG A 488 -4.29 37.74 10.41
C ARG A 488 -5.06 36.45 10.31
N GLN A 489 -6.30 36.43 10.79
CA GLN A 489 -7.14 35.24 10.81
C GLN A 489 -8.48 35.48 10.11
N ALA A 490 -9.05 34.43 9.53
CA ALA A 490 -10.42 34.38 9.06
C ALA A 490 -11.09 33.08 9.47
N THR A 491 -12.38 33.15 9.78
CA THR A 491 -13.21 31.98 10.06
C THR A 491 -14.15 31.75 8.89
N LEU A 492 -13.88 30.69 8.12
CA LEU A 492 -14.74 30.22 7.04
C LEU A 492 -15.78 29.26 7.60
N THR A 493 -16.97 29.24 7.02
CA THR A 493 -18.03 28.31 7.42
C THR A 493 -18.34 27.37 6.27
N VAL A 494 -18.15 26.07 6.47
CA VAL A 494 -18.64 25.01 5.59
C VAL A 494 -20.05 24.64 6.03
N GLN A 495 -21.04 24.92 5.20
CA GLN A 495 -22.47 24.80 5.51
C GLN A 495 -23.11 23.73 4.61
N ALA A 496 -23.81 22.77 5.20
CA ALA A 496 -24.65 21.85 4.44
C ALA A 496 -25.83 22.62 3.80
N THR A 497 -26.12 22.35 2.52
CA THR A 497 -27.16 23.08 1.76
C THR A 497 -28.57 22.64 2.09
N SER A 498 -28.76 21.40 2.54
CA SER A 498 -30.07 20.83 2.87
C SER A 498 -30.33 20.75 4.37
N GLU A 499 -29.36 21.10 5.22
CA GLU A 499 -29.41 20.95 6.67
C GLU A 499 -28.81 22.19 7.33
N GLU A 500 -29.62 23.22 7.62
CA GLU A 500 -29.15 24.52 8.12
C GLU A 500 -28.32 24.42 9.41
N THR A 501 -28.62 23.43 10.26
CA THR A 501 -27.91 23.25 11.54
C THR A 501 -26.58 22.51 11.40
N LEU A 502 -26.30 21.91 10.24
CA LEU A 502 -25.07 21.16 9.98
C LEU A 502 -24.02 22.07 9.33
N ALA A 503 -23.19 22.67 10.18
CA ALA A 503 -22.08 23.52 9.76
C ALA A 503 -20.78 23.18 10.50
N LYS A 504 -19.64 23.42 9.85
CA LYS A 504 -18.30 23.36 10.45
C LYS A 504 -17.55 24.64 10.14
N THR A 505 -16.63 25.01 11.03
CA THR A 505 -15.80 26.20 10.87
C THR A 505 -14.36 25.83 10.60
N ILE A 506 -13.71 26.57 9.70
CA ILE A 506 -12.28 26.51 9.44
C ILE A 506 -11.67 27.84 9.85
N THR A 507 -10.67 27.82 10.73
CA THR A 507 -9.86 28.99 11.04
C THR A 507 -8.63 28.98 10.13
N VAL A 508 -8.52 29.99 9.26
CA VAL A 508 -7.36 30.19 8.40
C VAL A 508 -6.53 31.32 8.98
N THR A 509 -5.30 31.01 9.38
CA THR A 509 -4.31 31.98 9.85
C THR A 509 -3.32 32.27 8.73
N GLN A 510 -3.04 33.53 8.45
CA GLN A 510 -1.91 33.91 7.60
C GLN A 510 -0.84 34.57 8.46
N GLU A 511 0.38 34.01 8.41
CA GLU A 511 1.55 34.55 9.11
C GLU A 511 1.86 35.98 8.65
N ASN A 512 2.71 36.71 9.38
CA ASN A 512 3.18 38.02 8.92
C ASN A 512 4.22 37.86 7.81
N PHE A 513 4.10 38.64 6.74
CA PHE A 513 5.09 38.71 5.67
C PHE A 513 6.29 39.57 6.10
N ALA A 514 7.49 39.03 5.94
CA ALA A 514 8.73 39.79 6.11
C ALA A 514 9.06 40.51 4.79
N SER A 515 9.21 41.84 4.85
CA SER A 515 9.37 42.69 3.65
C SER A 515 10.66 42.45 2.86
N ASP A 516 11.62 41.71 3.42
CA ASP A 516 12.87 41.34 2.78
C ASP A 516 12.77 40.12 1.87
N VAL A 517 11.64 39.42 1.84
CA VAL A 517 11.45 38.22 1.00
C VAL A 517 11.09 38.62 -0.44
N ILE A 518 11.88 38.11 -1.39
CA ILE A 518 11.78 38.39 -2.83
C ILE A 518 11.02 37.28 -3.55
N LEU A 519 11.29 36.03 -3.19
CA LEU A 519 10.65 34.84 -3.75
C LEU A 519 10.41 33.86 -2.61
N PHE A 520 9.22 33.28 -2.58
CA PHE A 520 8.85 32.26 -1.62
C PHE A 520 7.99 31.20 -2.29
N ASP A 521 8.24 29.92 -2.02
CA ASP A 521 7.41 28.81 -2.44
C ASP A 521 7.39 27.70 -1.40
N ASP A 522 6.21 27.40 -0.86
CA ASP A 522 5.90 26.24 -0.01
C ASP A 522 5.35 25.07 -0.84
N PHE A 523 5.24 25.22 -2.16
CA PHE A 523 4.72 24.23 -3.11
C PHE A 523 3.28 23.75 -2.86
N GLU A 524 2.56 24.34 -1.91
CA GLU A 524 1.15 24.02 -1.64
C GLU A 524 0.23 24.48 -2.77
N ASN A 525 0.65 25.52 -3.50
CA ASN A 525 -0.07 26.00 -4.67
C ASN A 525 0.47 25.33 -5.95
N THR A 526 -0.17 24.24 -6.34
CA THR A 526 0.21 23.43 -7.51
C THR A 526 -0.04 24.11 -8.86
N GLU A 527 -0.69 25.28 -8.90
CA GLU A 527 -0.80 26.10 -10.12
C GLU A 527 0.51 26.81 -10.48
N ASN A 528 1.58 26.63 -9.68
CA ASN A 528 2.90 27.22 -9.84
C ASN A 528 2.88 28.77 -9.83
N PRO A 529 2.44 29.39 -8.73
CA PRO A 529 2.25 30.84 -8.66
C PRO A 529 3.56 31.65 -8.79
N ASN A 530 4.71 31.02 -8.60
CA ASN A 530 6.02 31.66 -8.71
C ASN A 530 6.78 31.31 -9.99
N GLY A 531 6.13 30.67 -10.96
CA GLY A 531 6.68 30.48 -12.30
C GLY A 531 7.96 29.66 -12.34
N TRP A 532 8.05 28.60 -11.54
CA TRP A 532 9.13 27.63 -11.63
C TRP A 532 9.08 26.90 -12.99
N GLU A 533 10.20 26.84 -13.68
CA GLU A 533 10.36 26.12 -14.92
C GLU A 533 10.96 24.74 -14.63
N ILE A 534 10.21 23.68 -14.94
CA ILE A 534 10.69 22.30 -14.89
C ILE A 534 11.11 21.90 -16.29
N SER A 535 12.39 21.55 -16.47
CA SER A 535 12.88 20.97 -17.72
C SER A 535 13.52 19.61 -17.43
N TYR A 536 13.28 18.64 -18.31
CA TYR A 536 13.80 17.30 -18.15
C TYR A 536 14.20 16.69 -19.50
N GLU A 537 15.39 16.11 -19.55
CA GLU A 537 15.87 15.27 -20.65
C GLU A 537 16.06 13.83 -20.15
N GLY A 538 15.43 12.86 -20.81
CA GLY A 538 15.43 11.45 -20.44
C GLY A 538 14.08 10.78 -20.72
N GLU A 539 13.83 9.60 -20.12
CA GLU A 539 12.55 8.89 -20.31
C GLU A 539 11.37 9.57 -19.59
N ALA A 540 10.20 9.57 -20.22
CA ALA A 540 8.98 10.18 -19.70
C ALA A 540 8.60 9.70 -18.29
N GLY A 541 8.08 10.61 -17.46
CA GLY A 541 7.57 10.31 -16.11
C GLY A 541 8.57 10.49 -14.97
N ARG A 542 9.80 10.92 -15.25
CA ARG A 542 10.87 11.22 -14.26
C ARG A 542 11.10 12.73 -14.10
N GLY A 543 12.11 13.11 -13.31
CA GLY A 543 12.50 14.50 -13.07
C GLY A 543 11.77 15.14 -11.88
N TRP A 544 11.84 16.48 -11.78
CA TRP A 544 11.19 17.24 -10.71
C TRP A 544 9.67 17.24 -10.86
N GLN A 545 8.95 16.95 -9.77
CA GLN A 545 7.49 16.85 -9.75
C GLN A 545 6.94 17.33 -8.41
N TYR A 546 5.78 17.99 -8.45
CA TYR A 546 4.98 18.25 -7.25
C TYR A 546 4.49 16.91 -6.68
N THR A 547 4.71 16.68 -5.39
CA THR A 547 4.30 15.46 -4.70
C THR A 547 3.53 15.78 -3.43
N THR A 548 2.49 15.00 -3.17
CA THR A 548 1.75 15.04 -1.90
C THR A 548 2.44 14.19 -0.84
N GLY A 549 2.41 14.65 0.41
CA GLY A 549 2.84 13.88 1.56
C GLY A 549 1.93 12.66 1.79
N SER A 550 2.51 11.48 2.02
CA SER A 550 1.76 10.26 2.38
C SER A 550 1.96 9.90 3.85
N THR A 551 0.86 9.54 4.53
CA THR A 551 0.86 8.98 5.89
C THR A 551 1.19 7.48 5.94
N THR A 552 1.39 6.82 4.79
CA THR A 552 1.62 5.35 4.71
C THR A 552 3.07 4.90 4.94
N GLY A 553 3.95 5.77 5.47
CA GLY A 553 5.27 5.37 5.97
C GLY A 553 6.34 5.10 4.90
N LYS A 554 6.09 5.40 3.62
CA LYS A 554 7.17 5.46 2.63
C LYS A 554 7.99 6.74 2.85
N LEU A 555 9.30 6.60 3.02
CA LEU A 555 10.23 7.68 3.38
C LEU A 555 10.33 8.81 2.35
N THR A 556 9.94 8.56 1.09
CA THR A 556 10.06 9.47 -0.06
C THR A 556 8.84 10.38 -0.25
N SER A 557 7.93 10.43 0.72
CA SER A 557 6.67 11.18 0.63
C SER A 557 6.37 11.91 1.94
N MET A 558 7.40 12.41 2.63
CA MET A 558 7.21 13.32 3.76
C MET A 558 7.32 14.76 3.25
N THR A 559 6.61 15.71 3.84
CA THR A 559 6.76 17.15 3.56
C THR A 559 7.37 17.82 4.78
N ASN A 560 8.06 18.94 4.61
CA ASN A 560 8.63 19.68 5.75
C ASN A 560 7.51 20.44 6.46
N SER A 561 6.68 21.12 5.68
CA SER A 561 5.46 21.75 6.14
C SER A 561 4.33 21.44 5.15
N GLY A 562 3.09 21.79 5.51
CA GLY A 562 1.93 21.58 4.64
C GLY A 562 1.72 20.14 4.15
N THR A 563 1.25 20.00 2.92
CA THR A 563 0.86 18.74 2.27
C THR A 563 1.59 18.46 0.96
N HIS A 564 2.36 19.41 0.42
CA HIS A 564 3.10 19.29 -0.82
C HIS A 564 4.58 19.63 -0.64
N ALA A 565 5.38 19.13 -1.58
CA ALA A 565 6.78 19.50 -1.73
C ALA A 565 7.21 19.19 -3.18
N MET A 566 8.40 19.65 -3.55
CA MET A 566 8.98 19.38 -4.87
C MET A 566 9.98 18.23 -4.78
N THR A 567 9.71 17.14 -5.51
CA THR A 567 10.49 15.89 -5.44
C THR A 567 11.06 15.51 -6.79
N LEU A 568 12.34 15.15 -6.79
CA LEU A 568 13.01 14.53 -7.92
C LEU A 568 12.66 13.03 -7.98
N LYS A 569 11.98 12.60 -9.04
CA LYS A 569 11.80 11.18 -9.36
C LYS A 569 13.00 10.65 -10.15
N GLU A 570 13.81 9.86 -9.49
CA GLU A 570 15.02 9.21 -9.99
C GLU A 570 14.75 7.88 -10.73
N ALA A 571 15.80 7.35 -11.38
CA ALA A 571 15.81 6.06 -12.07
C ALA A 571 16.88 5.13 -11.45
N PHE A 572 16.74 4.87 -10.16
CA PHE A 572 17.70 4.06 -9.41
C PHE A 572 17.81 2.64 -9.99
N TYR A 573 19.04 2.25 -10.39
CA TYR A 573 19.37 0.96 -11.03
C TYR A 573 18.79 0.72 -12.44
N GLU A 574 18.44 1.79 -13.16
CA GLU A 574 18.07 1.71 -14.57
C GLU A 574 19.16 2.42 -15.40
N GLU A 575 19.73 1.78 -16.44
CA GLU A 575 20.69 2.41 -17.36
C GLU A 575 20.00 3.45 -18.25
N LYS A 576 19.74 4.65 -17.69
CA LYS A 576 18.92 5.69 -18.32
C LYS A 576 19.48 7.09 -18.09
N HIS A 577 19.73 7.84 -19.16
CA HIS A 577 20.09 9.26 -19.07
C HIS A 577 19.01 10.07 -18.34
N MET A 578 19.46 10.98 -17.48
CA MET A 578 18.61 11.94 -16.82
C MET A 578 19.32 13.29 -16.69
N ASP A 579 18.63 14.36 -17.08
CA ASP A 579 19.00 15.74 -16.78
C ASP A 579 17.73 16.51 -16.37
N ALA A 580 17.57 16.76 -15.07
CA ALA A 580 16.40 17.35 -14.45
C ALA A 580 16.74 18.70 -13.81
N LYS A 581 16.06 19.76 -14.27
CA LYS A 581 16.23 21.12 -13.77
C LYS A 581 14.91 21.68 -13.25
N LEU A 582 14.97 22.31 -12.09
CA LEU A 582 13.91 23.15 -11.53
C LEU A 582 14.48 24.56 -11.38
N THR A 583 14.00 25.48 -12.20
CA THR A 583 14.56 26.84 -12.33
C THR A 583 13.55 27.87 -11.86
N SER A 584 13.97 28.82 -11.03
CA SER A 584 13.11 29.90 -10.56
C SER A 584 12.76 30.86 -11.69
N LYS A 585 11.67 31.62 -11.53
CA LYS A 585 11.51 32.89 -12.25
C LYS A 585 12.69 33.82 -11.99
N GLU A 586 12.86 34.81 -12.85
CA GLU A 586 13.85 35.86 -12.66
C GLU A 586 13.47 36.77 -11.48
N PHE A 587 14.47 37.16 -10.69
CA PHE A 587 14.31 38.07 -9.55
C PHE A 587 15.54 38.99 -9.41
N ALA A 588 15.39 40.11 -8.71
CA ALA A 588 16.46 41.08 -8.50
C ALA A 588 17.02 41.00 -7.07
N ASN A 589 18.31 41.27 -6.90
CA ASN A 589 18.96 41.61 -5.62
C ASN A 589 18.77 40.60 -4.46
N GLY A 590 18.71 39.31 -4.77
CA GLY A 590 18.71 38.26 -3.76
C GLY A 590 20.07 38.17 -3.06
N THR A 591 20.06 38.17 -1.73
CA THR A 591 21.27 38.09 -0.89
C THR A 591 21.38 36.76 -0.14
N LYS A 592 20.27 36.03 0.01
CA LYS A 592 20.24 34.77 0.75
C LYS A 592 19.15 33.86 0.20
N LEU A 593 19.48 32.58 0.04
CA LEU A 593 18.53 31.50 -0.27
C LEU A 593 18.45 30.58 0.95
N THR A 594 17.23 30.30 1.42
CA THR A 594 16.95 29.27 2.41
C THR A 594 15.91 28.29 1.91
N PHE A 595 16.06 27.02 2.23
CA PHE A 595 15.09 25.98 1.91
C PHE A 595 15.32 24.78 2.82
N TYR A 596 14.34 23.89 2.91
CA TYR A 596 14.49 22.61 3.58
C TYR A 596 14.75 21.53 2.55
N SER A 597 15.78 20.72 2.81
CA SER A 597 16.19 19.63 1.93
C SER A 597 16.05 18.28 2.61
N HIS A 598 15.57 17.29 1.87
CA HIS A 598 15.54 15.90 2.29
C HIS A 598 16.10 15.02 1.16
N CYS A 599 17.21 14.32 1.41
CA CYS A 599 17.92 13.55 0.39
C CYS A 599 18.63 12.33 1.01
N ASN A 600 18.65 11.20 0.30
CA ASN A 600 19.40 10.01 0.70
C ASN A 600 20.85 9.96 0.18
N GLY A 601 21.25 10.94 -0.64
CA GLY A 601 22.59 11.06 -1.23
C GLY A 601 23.51 12.04 -0.53
N GLY A 602 23.08 12.70 0.56
CA GLY A 602 23.89 13.72 1.25
C GLY A 602 25.27 13.20 1.64
N ASN A 603 26.35 13.88 1.21
CA ASN A 603 27.74 13.45 1.41
C ASN A 603 28.12 12.05 0.85
N ALA A 604 27.28 11.45 -0.01
CA ALA A 604 27.52 10.11 -0.51
C ALA A 604 28.69 10.07 -1.52
N LYS A 605 29.31 8.89 -1.63
CA LYS A 605 30.31 8.60 -2.67
C LYS A 605 29.68 7.64 -3.68
N PRO A 606 28.99 8.14 -4.71
CA PRO A 606 28.29 7.30 -5.67
C PRO A 606 29.27 6.44 -6.47
N LYS A 607 28.77 5.29 -6.95
CA LYS A 607 29.54 4.37 -7.80
C LYS A 607 29.56 4.82 -9.27
N VAL A 608 28.45 5.43 -9.69
CA VAL A 608 28.31 6.13 -10.97
C VAL A 608 28.53 7.62 -10.71
N ALA A 609 28.62 8.47 -11.72
CA ALA A 609 28.91 9.90 -11.53
C ALA A 609 27.66 10.80 -11.69
N PRO A 610 26.65 10.72 -10.79
CA PRO A 610 25.53 11.63 -10.79
C PRO A 610 25.93 12.96 -10.13
N VAL A 611 25.23 14.01 -10.49
CA VAL A 611 25.45 15.38 -10.01
C VAL A 611 24.15 15.90 -9.43
N TYR A 612 24.24 16.52 -8.25
CA TYR A 612 23.12 17.13 -7.53
C TYR A 612 23.56 18.48 -6.99
N ILE A 613 23.25 19.55 -7.73
CA ILE A 613 23.78 20.88 -7.45
C ILE A 613 22.70 21.95 -7.41
N ILE A 614 23.02 23.03 -6.73
CA ILE A 614 22.28 24.29 -6.81
C ILE A 614 23.17 25.30 -7.49
N GLU A 615 22.60 25.99 -8.46
CA GLU A 615 23.28 26.97 -9.28
C GLU A 615 22.58 28.33 -9.18
N VAL A 616 23.37 29.39 -9.29
CA VAL A 616 22.89 30.77 -9.39
C VAL A 616 23.37 31.40 -10.69
N SER A 617 22.46 32.13 -11.33
CA SER A 617 22.73 32.99 -12.47
C SER A 617 22.60 34.45 -12.03
N SER A 618 23.45 35.33 -12.57
CA SER A 618 23.38 36.78 -12.39
C SER A 618 23.01 37.54 -13.68
N ASP A 619 22.72 36.83 -14.77
CA ASP A 619 22.51 37.40 -16.11
C ASP A 619 21.28 36.83 -16.84
N GLY A 620 20.23 36.45 -16.09
CA GLY A 620 18.96 35.95 -16.64
C GLY A 620 18.97 34.48 -17.08
N GLY A 621 20.05 33.75 -16.77
CA GLY A 621 20.21 32.32 -17.05
C GLY A 621 21.19 32.02 -18.19
N ASN A 622 21.96 33.03 -18.64
CA ASN A 622 22.97 32.84 -19.68
C ASN A 622 24.22 32.14 -19.13
N THR A 623 24.60 32.45 -17.88
CA THR A 623 25.70 31.79 -17.17
C THR A 623 25.27 31.30 -15.78
N TRP A 624 25.88 30.21 -15.31
CA TRP A 624 25.50 29.54 -14.07
C TRP A 624 26.74 29.24 -13.23
N ASN A 625 26.66 29.53 -11.93
CA ASN A 625 27.69 29.23 -10.94
C ASN A 625 27.14 28.24 -9.92
N THR A 626 27.82 27.13 -9.70
CA THR A 626 27.46 26.18 -8.62
C THR A 626 27.75 26.80 -7.26
N ILE A 627 26.74 26.81 -6.39
CA ILE A 627 26.83 27.36 -5.03
C ILE A 627 26.62 26.31 -3.93
N PHE A 628 26.16 25.11 -4.30
CA PHE A 628 25.99 24.00 -3.37
C PHE A 628 26.01 22.67 -4.13
N ASP A 629 26.72 21.67 -3.61
CA ASP A 629 26.73 20.30 -4.10
C ASP A 629 26.22 19.35 -3.00
N VAL A 630 25.06 18.74 -3.21
CA VAL A 630 24.40 17.86 -2.23
C VAL A 630 25.29 16.67 -1.85
N LEU A 631 26.11 16.17 -2.78
CA LEU A 631 26.96 15.00 -2.51
C LEU A 631 28.23 15.37 -1.74
N LYS A 632 28.53 16.66 -1.56
CA LYS A 632 29.78 17.14 -0.91
C LYS A 632 29.55 18.04 0.29
N ASP A 633 28.58 18.94 0.18
CA ASP A 633 28.40 20.09 1.08
C ASP A 633 27.24 19.88 2.07
N TYR A 634 26.58 18.72 2.03
CA TYR A 634 25.43 18.46 2.89
C TYR A 634 25.79 18.52 4.39
N PRO A 635 24.97 19.15 5.23
CA PRO A 635 25.29 19.33 6.65
C PRO A 635 25.59 18.00 7.38
N ARG A 636 26.50 18.09 8.35
CA ARG A 636 26.90 16.99 9.24
C ARG A 636 26.51 17.31 10.68
N ASP A 637 26.21 16.28 11.46
CA ASP A 637 25.97 16.38 12.89
C ASP A 637 27.25 16.69 13.67
N GLU A 638 27.11 16.89 14.98
CA GLU A 638 28.24 17.20 15.88
C GLU A 638 29.30 16.08 15.93
N GLN A 639 28.93 14.86 15.53
CA GLN A 639 29.81 13.70 15.47
C GLN A 639 30.47 13.53 14.08
N GLY A 640 30.18 14.44 13.13
CA GLY A 640 30.71 14.42 11.78
C GLY A 640 29.99 13.44 10.84
N ASN A 641 28.90 12.81 11.28
CA ASN A 641 28.07 11.99 10.42
C ASN A 641 27.14 12.88 9.60
N THR A 642 26.72 12.40 8.43
CA THR A 642 25.64 13.07 7.70
C THR A 642 24.38 13.06 8.55
N VAL A 643 23.70 14.21 8.63
CA VAL A 643 22.42 14.32 9.34
C VAL A 643 21.48 13.24 8.81
N LYS A 644 20.80 12.53 9.72
CA LYS A 644 20.01 11.33 9.39
C LYS A 644 19.08 11.56 8.20
N VAL A 645 19.06 10.61 7.27
CA VAL A 645 18.25 10.52 6.03
C VAL A 645 16.73 10.57 6.29
N LEU A 646 16.28 10.72 7.53
CA LEU A 646 14.87 10.65 7.95
C LEU A 646 14.26 12.02 8.32
N THR A 647 15.01 13.12 8.23
CA THR A 647 14.53 14.46 8.59
C THR A 647 14.99 15.52 7.60
N TYR A 648 14.12 16.48 7.30
CA TYR A 648 14.48 17.67 6.54
C TYR A 648 15.57 18.47 7.24
N THR A 649 16.52 18.97 6.45
CA THR A 649 17.63 19.81 6.90
C THR A 649 17.50 21.19 6.27
N LYS A 650 17.44 22.24 7.10
CA LYS A 650 17.45 23.62 6.61
C LYS A 650 18.82 23.97 6.03
N ILE A 651 18.83 24.39 4.76
CA ILE A 651 20.03 24.88 4.06
C ILE A 651 19.91 26.40 3.92
N THR A 652 21.04 27.10 4.08
CA THR A 652 21.14 28.55 3.93
C THR A 652 22.37 28.86 3.10
N LEU A 653 22.17 29.50 1.95
CA LEU A 653 23.21 29.85 0.99
C LEU A 653 23.30 31.37 0.85
N ASP A 654 24.53 31.88 0.87
CA ASP A 654 24.82 33.30 0.64
C ASP A 654 24.81 33.60 -0.87
N LEU A 655 23.91 34.47 -1.28
CA LEU A 655 23.79 34.92 -2.66
C LEU A 655 24.42 36.30 -2.90
N THR A 656 24.90 36.98 -1.84
CA THR A 656 25.49 38.32 -1.92
C THR A 656 26.55 38.47 -3.02
N PRO A 657 27.46 37.50 -3.24
CA PRO A 657 28.46 37.60 -4.32
C PRO A 657 27.87 37.64 -5.74
N TYR A 658 26.61 37.24 -5.91
CA TYR A 658 25.93 37.07 -7.19
C TYR A 658 24.80 38.08 -7.41
N SER A 659 24.65 39.05 -6.49
CA SER A 659 23.59 40.07 -6.53
C SER A 659 23.53 40.78 -7.89
N SER A 660 22.36 40.77 -8.52
CA SER A 660 22.08 41.36 -9.83
C SER A 660 20.59 41.65 -9.97
N GLU A 661 20.21 42.50 -10.92
CA GLU A 661 18.80 42.72 -11.29
C GLU A 661 18.19 41.50 -12.03
N HIS A 662 19.03 40.60 -12.54
CA HIS A 662 18.64 39.48 -13.41
C HIS A 662 19.08 38.13 -12.83
N MET A 663 18.71 37.85 -11.57
CA MET A 663 19.09 36.60 -10.91
C MET A 663 18.12 35.46 -11.18
N LYS A 664 18.64 34.22 -11.20
CA LYS A 664 17.86 32.98 -11.18
C LYS A 664 18.55 31.93 -10.31
N ILE A 665 17.78 31.04 -9.71
CA ILE A 665 18.26 29.85 -8.99
C ILE A 665 17.81 28.60 -9.73
N ARG A 666 18.66 27.57 -9.77
CA ARG A 666 18.34 26.29 -10.36
C ARG A 666 18.76 25.14 -9.46
N PHE A 667 17.83 24.23 -9.18
CA PHE A 667 18.13 22.91 -8.63
C PHE A 667 18.33 21.95 -9.80
N ASN A 668 19.56 21.50 -10.00
CA ASN A 668 19.99 20.78 -11.20
C ASN A 668 20.54 19.41 -10.83
N CYS A 669 19.96 18.36 -11.41
CA CYS A 669 20.36 16.97 -11.18
C CYS A 669 20.56 16.26 -12.50
N TYR A 670 21.75 15.78 -12.79
CA TYR A 670 22.04 15.08 -14.04
C TYR A 670 23.08 13.98 -13.87
N ASP A 671 23.11 13.04 -14.81
CA ASP A 671 24.14 12.03 -14.88
C ASP A 671 25.12 12.29 -16.04
N THR A 672 26.36 11.86 -15.87
CA THR A 672 27.41 12.02 -16.89
C THR A 672 27.77 10.71 -17.60
N THR A 673 27.21 9.59 -17.13
CA THR A 673 27.54 8.23 -17.59
C THR A 673 26.40 7.49 -18.27
N ASN A 674 25.22 8.11 -18.41
CA ASN A 674 24.01 7.47 -18.97
C ASN A 674 23.51 6.27 -18.13
N GLU A 675 23.77 6.32 -16.82
CA GLU A 675 23.42 5.30 -15.82
C GLU A 675 22.35 5.79 -14.82
N GLY A 676 21.85 7.01 -15.03
CA GLY A 676 20.77 7.60 -14.25
C GLY A 676 21.19 8.17 -12.90
N LEU A 677 20.19 8.73 -12.22
CA LEU A 677 20.34 9.33 -10.89
C LEU A 677 20.15 8.26 -9.80
N GLN A 678 21.08 8.22 -8.83
CA GLN A 678 21.13 7.17 -7.79
C GLN A 678 20.35 7.50 -6.50
N TYR A 679 20.07 8.78 -6.29
CA TYR A 679 19.52 9.33 -5.06
C TYR A 679 18.26 10.14 -5.36
N TRP A 680 17.26 10.01 -4.49
CA TRP A 680 16.10 10.88 -4.51
C TRP A 680 16.43 12.16 -3.75
N TRP A 681 15.76 13.25 -4.13
CA TRP A 681 15.92 14.54 -3.49
C TRP A 681 14.61 15.29 -3.48
N GLN A 682 14.28 15.85 -2.32
CA GLN A 682 13.10 16.65 -2.10
C GLN A 682 13.51 18.00 -1.49
N ILE A 683 12.81 19.05 -1.91
CA ILE A 683 12.96 20.40 -1.39
C ILE A 683 11.61 20.98 -1.01
N ASP A 684 11.61 21.86 -0.02
CA ASP A 684 10.41 22.48 0.53
C ASP A 684 10.74 23.85 1.16
N ASP A 685 9.72 24.69 1.34
CA ASP A 685 9.79 26.03 1.96
C ASP A 685 10.97 26.88 1.41
N VAL A 686 11.02 27.06 0.09
CA VAL A 686 12.07 27.81 -0.60
C VAL A 686 11.84 29.31 -0.42
N GLU A 687 12.83 30.02 0.09
CA GLU A 687 12.78 31.46 0.34
C GLU A 687 14.06 32.14 -0.16
N ILE A 688 13.90 33.23 -0.90
CA ILE A 688 14.97 34.14 -1.30
C ILE A 688 14.71 35.49 -0.66
N THR A 689 15.70 36.02 0.06
CA THR A 689 15.62 37.32 0.73
C THR A 689 16.67 38.29 0.19
N GLY A 690 16.30 39.56 0.08
CA GLY A 690 17.18 40.68 -0.22
C GLY A 690 17.56 41.44 1.04
N ALA A 691 18.49 42.39 0.91
CA ALA A 691 18.59 43.42 1.94
C ALA A 691 17.31 44.26 1.88
N ALA A 692 16.49 44.23 2.93
CA ALA A 692 15.48 45.26 3.14
C ALA A 692 16.18 46.61 2.99
N ASP A 693 15.57 47.54 2.25
CA ASP A 693 16.02 48.92 2.09
C ASP A 693 16.84 49.37 3.29
N ALA A 694 18.11 49.74 3.06
CA ALA A 694 19.02 50.18 4.10
C ALA A 694 18.53 51.46 4.79
N THR A 695 17.53 51.34 5.67
CA THR A 695 17.04 52.38 6.56
C THR A 695 16.49 51.74 7.85
N GLY A 696 17.37 51.14 8.67
CA GLY A 696 16.95 50.72 10.01
C GLY A 696 17.95 49.83 10.72
N ILE A 697 18.82 50.44 11.52
CA ILE A 697 19.71 49.73 12.45
C ILE A 697 18.85 49.02 13.50
N THR A 698 19.03 47.70 13.66
CA THR A 698 18.54 46.97 14.84
C THR A 698 19.73 46.30 15.54
N LEU A 699 20.10 46.86 16.70
CA LEU A 699 21.02 46.27 17.67
C LEU A 699 20.32 45.14 18.42
N SER A 700 21.00 44.01 18.62
CA SER A 700 20.67 43.07 19.70
C SER A 700 21.84 42.97 20.67
N PRO A 701 21.65 43.28 21.96
CA PRO A 701 22.70 43.16 22.97
C PRO A 701 22.70 41.74 23.54
N THR A 702 23.82 41.04 23.48
CA THR A 702 24.02 39.86 24.35
C THR A 702 25.40 39.85 25.00
N THR A 703 25.34 39.44 26.25
CA THR A 703 26.32 39.62 27.31
C THR A 703 27.42 38.58 27.30
N ARG A 704 28.65 39.07 27.51
CA ARG A 704 29.80 38.41 28.16
C ARG A 704 30.20 37.04 27.60
N GLN A 705 31.12 37.04 26.62
CA GLN A 705 32.03 35.90 26.43
C GLN A 705 33.49 36.36 26.30
N SER A 706 34.35 35.65 27.02
CA SER A 706 35.80 35.80 27.09
C SER A 706 36.54 35.00 26.01
N ALA A 707 35.92 34.84 24.82
CA ALA A 707 36.51 34.11 23.70
C ALA A 707 37.40 35.04 22.83
N PRO A 708 38.47 34.53 22.20
CA PRO A 708 39.24 35.28 21.22
C PRO A 708 38.38 35.59 19.98
N ILE A 709 38.55 36.77 19.40
CA ILE A 709 37.84 37.18 18.17
C ILE A 709 38.73 36.85 16.97
N TYR A 710 38.12 36.25 15.94
CA TYR A 710 38.74 35.90 14.66
C TYR A 710 38.00 36.61 13.52
N ASP A 711 38.68 36.87 12.40
CA ASP A 711 38.02 37.32 11.17
C ASP A 711 37.42 36.15 10.38
N LEU A 712 36.67 36.46 9.32
CA LEU A 712 36.04 35.48 8.42
C LEU A 712 37.06 34.60 7.67
N GLN A 713 38.34 34.92 7.75
CA GLN A 713 39.45 34.14 7.19
C GLN A 713 40.21 33.35 8.27
N GLY A 714 39.68 33.28 9.50
CA GLY A 714 40.25 32.51 10.60
C GLY A 714 41.48 33.15 11.26
N ARG A 715 41.84 34.38 10.91
CA ARG A 715 42.97 35.09 11.53
C ARG A 715 42.54 35.68 12.86
N ARG A 716 43.36 35.46 13.89
CA ARG A 716 43.06 35.90 15.25
C ARG A 716 43.28 37.41 15.40
N LEU A 717 42.19 38.14 15.63
CA LEU A 717 42.22 39.60 15.76
C LEU A 717 42.48 40.07 17.21
N SER A 718 42.01 39.34 18.24
CA SER A 718 42.29 39.69 19.65
C SER A 718 42.23 38.48 20.59
N LYS A 719 43.03 38.52 21.67
CA LYS A 719 43.16 37.44 22.66
C LYS A 719 42.10 37.50 23.76
N LYS A 720 41.61 38.70 24.12
CA LYS A 720 40.54 38.97 25.11
C LYS A 720 39.93 40.38 24.85
N PRO A 721 38.81 40.50 24.12
CA PRO A 721 38.21 41.80 23.84
C PRO A 721 37.56 42.44 25.08
N SER A 722 37.65 43.77 25.21
CA SER A 722 36.97 44.56 26.25
C SER A 722 35.45 44.57 26.02
N LYS A 723 34.64 44.78 27.08
CA LYS A 723 33.19 44.97 26.94
C LYS A 723 32.93 46.18 26.04
N GLY A 724 32.14 46.02 24.97
CA GLY A 724 31.86 47.07 23.98
C GLY A 724 32.72 47.03 22.72
N THR A 725 33.57 46.00 22.55
CA THR A 725 34.32 45.77 21.31
C THR A 725 33.41 45.21 20.21
N TYR A 726 33.48 45.75 18.99
CA TYR A 726 32.83 45.19 17.80
C TYR A 726 33.79 45.18 16.60
N VAL A 727 33.49 44.33 15.61
CA VAL A 727 34.29 44.19 14.38
C VAL A 727 33.49 44.72 13.20
N SER A 728 34.12 45.57 12.38
CA SER A 728 33.56 46.04 11.12
C SER A 728 34.67 46.06 10.07
N ASN A 729 34.41 45.48 8.89
CA ASN A 729 35.36 45.42 7.76
C ASN A 729 36.77 44.95 8.15
N GLY A 730 36.86 43.89 8.98
CA GLY A 730 38.14 43.30 9.39
C GLY A 730 38.98 44.14 10.36
N LYS A 731 38.44 45.23 10.92
CA LYS A 731 39.10 46.06 11.94
C LYS A 731 38.32 46.04 13.26
N ILE A 732 39.06 46.07 14.37
CA ILE A 732 38.49 46.11 15.72
C ILE A 732 38.23 47.56 16.13
N TYR A 733 37.02 47.82 16.62
CA TYR A 733 36.63 49.10 17.20
C TYR A 733 36.24 48.91 18.67
N LEU A 734 36.69 49.84 19.51
CA LEU A 734 36.32 49.95 20.91
C LEU A 734 35.32 51.09 21.03
N ARG A 735 34.21 50.84 21.73
CA ARG A 735 33.29 51.90 22.12
C ARG A 735 33.76 52.57 23.41
#